data_AF-A0A345Z564-F1
#
_entry.id   AF-A0A345Z564-F1
#
_cell.length_a   1.000
_cell.length_b   1.000
_cell.length_c   1.000
_cell.angle_alpha   90.00
_cell.angle_beta   90.00
_cell.angle_gamma   90.00
#
_symmetry.space_group_name_H-M   'P 1'
#
loop_
_entity.id
_entity.type
_entity.pdbx_description
1 polymer ?
#
loop_
_entity_poly.entity_id
_entity_poly.type
_entity_poly.pdbx_seq_one_letter_code
_entity_poly.pdbx_strand_id
1 'polypeptide(L)'
;MRKLLSILATVSLTASVATTTVSCTTSKFNMDVALSANNINNLKIGLAQASKSLVLNHENGLDSEYILENYFAPSVIEDNFEGFDKSDFSGVSRTRFTNLFKKYFNSKNPVKPSEISSGLKLNGSKKVTSGGSLFSALAGFSDLIGTIVSGKTLEFLINLADGSGLVEGLLDPLLGKTVSGLLDEETLNALGNALDLNVYQGMSYQDVLQNGMNSLSNGLVRLSGNPKNVKLAEIGIENDSKNNDIAIQNMADSLTSLGSIMGDLDIINNLVGFADILHFAYITLTYINQFDSFRSFKPSDSQHLFVSGETSITTLKRVRSQKFDIKDGEPNIAKLIANLQFYLSVDEKDTDGRNFQRLISILFESDSKVNIVPIIGPSFSNGGINWLIKPIVTLLIDKMGVPDLMKSYLQGTLAVIFNDIATDSSLKNITNWLKNKLIWSFLDDSMKNMVNKIVDDKELHETPYKAIYSGSGISSLMNIFGMSDGGVNPDLNISNLLKNSLTTTLDAVAKELKVDRYTSISSNNTIKVQTLSELFKKLGEIEAWEDSNGKKNSTTVLEHALVVPKDMFLTLGLDKKTQSFENGSALQLLKSFLQQSLEGFKELDTLLSMIGKKGIAENKEIQQEIDEVVSNPEDWKIVDSQNNLMFDNIIGDITIDLKHIIQDNETVYSITAKREKSGYFKITDFEIVK
;
A
#
# COMPACT_ATOMS: atom_id res chain seq x y z
N MET A 1 14.13 5.50 27.11
CA MET A 1 13.74 4.10 26.86
C MET A 1 12.23 3.86 26.90
N ARG A 2 11.49 4.21 27.97
CA ARG A 2 10.00 4.18 27.92
C ARG A 2 9.42 4.95 26.73
N LYS A 3 9.97 6.11 26.38
CA LYS A 3 9.57 6.90 25.18
C LYS A 3 9.87 6.21 23.84
N LEU A 4 10.86 5.33 23.79
CA LEU A 4 11.31 4.67 22.55
C LEU A 4 10.57 3.34 22.33
N LEU A 5 10.28 2.61 23.40
CA LEU A 5 9.29 1.53 23.41
C LEU A 5 7.86 2.05 23.26
N SER A 6 7.52 3.24 23.77
CA SER A 6 6.27 3.91 23.45
C SER A 6 6.24 4.35 21.99
N ILE A 7 7.35 4.74 21.37
CA ILE A 7 7.40 5.10 19.94
C ILE A 7 7.28 3.85 19.04
N LEU A 8 8.00 2.76 19.34
CA LEU A 8 7.82 1.48 18.63
C LEU A 8 6.43 0.85 18.90
N ALA A 9 5.92 0.91 20.13
CA ALA A 9 4.56 0.46 20.43
C ALA A 9 3.49 1.41 19.85
N THR A 10 3.75 2.71 19.72
CA THR A 10 2.85 3.67 19.06
C THR A 10 2.91 3.50 17.55
N VAL A 11 4.03 3.11 16.95
CA VAL A 11 4.16 2.71 15.53
C VAL A 11 3.39 1.42 15.26
N SER A 12 3.55 0.41 16.13
CA SER A 12 2.77 -0.84 16.06
C SER A 12 1.28 -0.60 16.31
N LEU A 13 0.92 0.30 17.24
CA LEU A 13 -0.45 0.71 17.52
C LEU A 13 -1.02 1.67 16.45
N THR A 14 -0.23 2.47 15.74
CA THR A 14 -0.75 3.33 14.65
C THR A 14 -0.89 2.58 13.33
N ALA A 15 -0.07 1.56 13.07
CA ALA A 15 -0.31 0.60 11.98
C ALA A 15 -1.53 -0.30 12.26
N SER A 16 -1.79 -0.65 13.52
CA SER A 16 -2.98 -1.42 13.92
C SER A 16 -4.22 -0.59 14.29
N VAL A 17 -4.17 0.73 14.05
CA VAL A 17 -5.34 1.64 14.16
C VAL A 17 -5.82 2.12 12.77
N ALA A 18 -5.10 1.80 11.68
CA ALA A 18 -5.55 2.08 10.31
C ALA A 18 -6.24 0.89 9.60
N THR A 19 -6.09 -0.33 10.12
CA THR A 19 -7.01 -1.44 9.84
C THR A 19 -7.76 -1.74 11.13
N THR A 20 -8.95 -1.16 11.23
CA THR A 20 -9.89 -1.39 12.32
C THR A 20 -9.87 -2.85 12.81
N THR A 21 -9.71 -3.00 14.10
CA THR A 21 -10.24 -4.10 14.91
C THR A 21 -11.65 -4.47 14.46
N VAL A 22 -11.74 -5.39 13.51
CA VAL A 22 -12.90 -6.28 13.31
C VAL A 22 -12.52 -7.66 13.84
N SER A 23 -11.86 -7.71 15.01
CA SER A 23 -11.70 -8.94 15.77
C SER A 23 -12.80 -9.00 16.85
N CYS A 24 -13.77 -9.88 16.58
CA CYS A 24 -14.48 -10.68 17.57
C CYS A 24 -14.92 -9.99 18.88
N THR A 25 -15.95 -9.16 18.81
CA THR A 25 -17.02 -9.16 19.84
C THR A 25 -18.31 -8.69 19.17
N THR A 26 -19.07 -9.61 18.60
CA THR A 26 -20.51 -9.39 18.44
C THR A 26 -21.13 -9.46 19.82
N SER A 27 -21.09 -8.35 20.57
CA SER A 27 -22.04 -8.15 21.65
C SER A 27 -23.42 -8.29 21.02
N LYS A 28 -24.19 -9.30 21.47
CA LYS A 28 -25.56 -9.50 20.98
C LYS A 28 -26.32 -8.20 21.22
N PHE A 29 -26.91 -7.65 20.15
CA PHE A 29 -27.75 -6.46 20.22
C PHE A 29 -28.81 -6.68 21.32
N ASN A 30 -28.75 -5.86 22.37
CA ASN A 30 -29.65 -5.95 23.51
C ASN A 30 -30.82 -4.99 23.26
N MET A 31 -31.95 -5.55 22.82
CA MET A 31 -33.15 -4.80 22.45
C MET A 31 -33.68 -3.94 23.61
N ASP A 32 -33.58 -4.39 24.86
CA ASP A 32 -34.12 -3.67 26.02
C ASP A 32 -33.28 -2.43 26.37
N VAL A 33 -31.95 -2.54 26.23
CA VAL A 33 -31.00 -1.43 26.38
C VAL A 33 -31.12 -0.45 25.21
N ALA A 34 -31.35 -0.97 23.99
CA ALA A 34 -31.60 -0.12 22.83
C ALA A 34 -32.93 0.64 22.99
N LEU A 35 -34.00 0.04 23.51
CA LEU A 35 -35.29 0.71 23.68
C LEU A 35 -35.25 1.86 24.71
N SER A 36 -34.47 1.73 25.79
CA SER A 36 -34.33 2.78 26.82
C SER A 36 -33.41 3.93 26.41
N ALA A 37 -32.33 3.64 25.67
CA ALA A 37 -31.37 4.64 25.20
C ALA A 37 -31.80 5.32 23.88
N ASN A 38 -32.65 4.69 23.08
CA ASN A 38 -33.10 5.19 21.77
C ASN A 38 -34.34 6.10 21.89
N ASN A 39 -34.24 7.12 22.74
CA ASN A 39 -35.25 8.14 22.92
C ASN A 39 -35.03 9.35 21.99
N ILE A 40 -36.07 10.16 21.84
CA ILE A 40 -36.08 11.31 20.91
C ILE A 40 -34.95 12.33 21.22
N ASN A 41 -34.60 12.55 22.48
CA ASN A 41 -33.57 13.54 22.86
C ASN A 41 -32.18 13.06 22.41
N ASN A 42 -31.84 11.81 22.70
CA ASN A 42 -30.58 11.20 22.29
C ASN A 42 -30.43 11.18 20.75
N LEU A 43 -31.54 10.97 20.04
CA LEU A 43 -31.56 11.02 18.59
C LEU A 43 -31.34 12.41 18.02
N LYS A 44 -31.96 13.44 18.61
CA LYS A 44 -31.73 14.83 18.23
C LYS A 44 -30.27 15.23 18.44
N ILE A 45 -29.70 14.85 19.58
CA ILE A 45 -28.29 15.11 19.91
C ILE A 45 -27.38 14.41 18.90
N GLY A 46 -27.60 13.11 18.67
CA GLY A 46 -26.82 12.31 17.71
C GLY A 46 -26.92 12.84 16.27
N LEU A 47 -28.13 13.20 15.84
CA LEU A 47 -28.38 13.77 14.52
C LEU A 47 -27.73 15.15 14.37
N ALA A 48 -27.80 16.01 15.39
CA ALA A 48 -27.15 17.32 15.36
C ALA A 48 -25.63 17.20 15.22
N GLN A 49 -24.98 16.28 15.94
CA GLN A 49 -23.53 16.07 15.79
C GLN A 49 -23.15 15.52 14.42
N ALA A 50 -23.90 14.52 13.93
CA ALA A 50 -23.75 14.00 12.58
C ALA A 50 -23.93 15.08 11.50
N SER A 51 -24.83 16.04 11.75
CA SER A 51 -25.11 17.14 10.84
C SER A 51 -24.03 18.22 10.86
N LYS A 52 -23.44 18.53 12.03
CA LYS A 52 -22.31 19.47 12.13
C LYS A 52 -21.15 19.03 11.24
N SER A 53 -20.81 17.74 11.24
CA SER A 53 -19.74 17.25 10.37
C SER A 53 -20.08 17.32 8.88
N LEU A 54 -21.35 17.18 8.50
CA LEU A 54 -21.83 17.40 7.13
C LEU A 54 -21.79 18.88 6.72
N VAL A 55 -22.12 19.80 7.63
CA VAL A 55 -21.99 21.25 7.40
C VAL A 55 -20.52 21.61 7.15
N LEU A 56 -19.62 21.14 8.01
CA LEU A 56 -18.18 21.43 7.88
C LEU A 56 -17.54 20.80 6.63
N ASN A 57 -18.07 19.67 6.19
CA ASN A 57 -17.71 19.10 4.90
C ASN A 57 -18.15 20.02 3.75
N HIS A 58 -19.41 20.47 3.78
CA HIS A 58 -19.94 21.39 2.77
C HIS A 58 -19.18 22.72 2.69
N GLU A 59 -18.88 23.33 3.83
CA GLU A 59 -18.24 24.64 3.92
C GLU A 59 -16.72 24.59 3.69
N ASN A 60 -16.03 23.58 4.23
CA ASN A 60 -14.57 23.54 4.30
C ASN A 60 -13.91 22.35 3.57
N GLY A 61 -14.70 21.39 3.09
CA GLY A 61 -14.21 20.16 2.44
C GLY A 61 -13.60 19.14 3.41
N LEU A 62 -13.88 19.29 4.72
CA LEU A 62 -13.44 18.38 5.77
C LEU A 62 -14.15 17.02 5.67
N ASP A 63 -13.43 15.94 5.95
CA ASP A 63 -13.99 14.59 5.99
C ASP A 63 -15.00 14.49 7.15
N SER A 64 -16.28 14.36 6.81
CA SER A 64 -17.38 14.37 7.78
C SER A 64 -17.35 13.18 8.75
N GLU A 65 -16.82 12.04 8.34
CA GLU A 65 -16.67 10.87 9.21
C GLU A 65 -15.55 11.12 10.22
N TYR A 66 -14.40 11.60 9.74
CA TYR A 66 -13.26 11.95 10.59
C TYR A 66 -13.62 13.00 11.65
N ILE A 67 -14.28 14.08 11.26
CA ILE A 67 -14.68 15.16 12.18
C ILE A 67 -15.69 14.66 13.23
N LEU A 68 -16.67 13.89 12.78
CA LEU A 68 -17.69 13.31 13.65
C LEU A 68 -17.04 12.41 14.71
N GLU A 69 -16.16 11.50 14.29
CA GLU A 69 -15.54 10.52 15.19
C GLU A 69 -14.52 11.14 16.15
N ASN A 70 -13.73 12.12 15.69
CA ASN A 70 -12.58 12.62 16.45
C ASN A 70 -12.88 13.86 17.30
N TYR A 71 -13.90 14.65 16.96
CA TYR A 71 -14.15 15.94 17.61
C TYR A 71 -15.55 16.07 18.20
N PHE A 72 -16.59 15.83 17.41
CA PHE A 72 -17.96 16.06 17.89
C PHE A 72 -18.49 14.93 18.77
N ALA A 73 -18.19 13.69 18.41
CA ALA A 73 -18.71 12.56 19.15
C ALA A 73 -18.15 12.40 20.57
N PRO A 74 -16.82 12.48 20.82
CA PRO A 74 -16.29 12.26 22.17
C PRO A 74 -16.82 13.29 23.17
N SER A 75 -16.87 14.56 22.76
CA SER A 75 -17.23 15.71 23.59
C SER A 75 -18.68 15.72 24.07
N VAL A 76 -19.59 15.12 23.31
CA VAL A 76 -21.05 15.23 23.55
C VAL A 76 -21.60 14.03 24.31
N ILE A 77 -20.96 12.86 24.11
CA ILE A 77 -21.32 11.60 24.75
C ILE A 77 -21.10 11.67 26.28
N GLU A 78 -20.08 12.38 26.74
CA GLU A 78 -19.74 12.44 28.18
C GLU A 78 -20.76 13.26 29.00
N ASP A 79 -21.50 14.19 28.40
CA ASP A 79 -22.26 15.21 29.15
C ASP A 79 -23.81 15.16 29.02
N ASN A 80 -24.37 14.66 27.90
CA ASN A 80 -25.78 14.99 27.56
C ASN A 80 -26.71 13.82 27.19
N PHE A 81 -26.23 12.58 27.11
CA PHE A 81 -27.06 11.44 26.70
C PHE A 81 -27.78 10.76 27.90
N GLU A 82 -29.07 10.49 27.76
CA GLU A 82 -29.92 9.85 28.78
C GLU A 82 -29.94 8.31 28.64
N GLY A 83 -29.88 7.56 29.74
CA GLY A 83 -30.07 6.10 29.73
C GLY A 83 -28.87 5.26 29.28
N PHE A 84 -27.68 5.86 29.16
CA PHE A 84 -26.43 5.17 28.80
C PHE A 84 -25.69 4.66 30.03
N ASP A 85 -24.94 3.57 29.87
CA ASP A 85 -24.05 3.08 30.92
C ASP A 85 -22.79 3.93 30.95
N LYS A 86 -22.59 4.68 32.04
CA LYS A 86 -21.43 5.58 32.18
C LYS A 86 -20.09 4.84 32.15
N SER A 87 -20.07 3.54 32.45
CA SER A 87 -18.87 2.71 32.39
C SER A 87 -18.39 2.42 30.97
N ASP A 88 -19.28 2.50 29.96
CA ASP A 88 -18.89 2.46 28.54
C ASP A 88 -18.02 3.67 28.12
N PHE A 89 -17.97 4.73 28.95
CA PHE A 89 -17.20 5.95 28.70
C PHE A 89 -15.90 6.04 29.52
N SER A 90 -15.63 5.10 30.43
CA SER A 90 -14.41 5.09 31.24
C SER A 90 -13.35 4.17 30.64
N GLY A 91 -12.46 4.70 29.79
CA GLY A 91 -11.33 3.94 29.21
C GLY A 91 -10.76 4.61 27.96
N VAL A 92 -9.45 4.88 27.95
CA VAL A 92 -8.75 5.63 26.88
C VAL A 92 -8.90 4.92 25.53
N SER A 93 -9.64 5.51 24.57
CA SER A 93 -9.45 5.39 23.11
C SER A 93 -10.64 5.99 22.36
N ARG A 94 -10.35 6.77 21.32
CA ARG A 94 -11.24 7.59 20.48
C ARG A 94 -12.22 6.81 19.58
N THR A 95 -12.45 5.52 19.85
CA THR A 95 -13.27 4.61 19.02
C THR A 95 -14.76 4.58 19.43
N ARG A 96 -15.27 5.62 20.08
CA ARG A 96 -16.50 5.53 20.88
C ARG A 96 -17.78 5.72 20.08
N PHE A 97 -17.84 6.67 19.14
CA PHE A 97 -19.09 7.01 18.45
C PHE A 97 -19.71 5.84 17.71
N THR A 98 -18.95 5.24 16.79
CA THR A 98 -19.38 4.15 15.91
C THR A 98 -19.75 2.90 16.72
N ASN A 99 -19.04 2.62 17.81
CA ASN A 99 -19.33 1.49 18.69
C ASN A 99 -20.57 1.71 19.56
N LEU A 100 -20.79 2.93 20.06
CA LEU A 100 -22.00 3.29 20.79
C LEU A 100 -23.21 3.33 19.86
N PHE A 101 -23.07 3.93 18.68
CA PHE A 101 -24.12 3.94 17.67
C PHE A 101 -24.50 2.54 17.24
N LYS A 102 -23.52 1.64 17.09
CA LYS A 102 -23.79 0.23 16.80
C LYS A 102 -24.47 -0.48 17.96
N LYS A 103 -24.06 -0.20 19.20
CA LYS A 103 -24.61 -0.82 20.42
C LYS A 103 -26.06 -0.41 20.70
N TYR A 104 -26.39 0.87 20.51
CA TYR A 104 -27.68 1.46 20.91
C TYR A 104 -28.63 1.76 19.74
N PHE A 105 -28.10 2.02 18.55
CA PHE A 105 -28.86 2.37 17.34
C PHE A 105 -28.65 1.39 16.18
N ASN A 106 -27.97 0.27 16.43
CA ASN A 106 -27.63 -0.78 15.45
C ASN A 106 -26.82 -0.32 14.21
N SER A 107 -26.51 0.98 14.09
CA SER A 107 -25.82 1.58 12.95
C SER A 107 -24.34 1.83 13.26
N LYS A 108 -23.43 1.52 12.32
CA LYS A 108 -22.01 1.87 12.49
C LYS A 108 -21.76 3.37 12.27
N ASN A 109 -22.41 3.97 11.28
CA ASN A 109 -22.26 5.38 10.98
C ASN A 109 -23.60 5.93 10.44
N PRO A 110 -24.25 6.90 11.10
CA PRO A 110 -25.48 7.54 10.61
C PRO A 110 -25.22 8.46 9.40
N VAL A 111 -23.97 8.86 9.16
CA VAL A 111 -23.54 9.71 8.05
C VAL A 111 -23.03 8.85 6.90
N LYS A 112 -23.82 8.77 5.83
CA LYS A 112 -23.41 8.18 4.56
C LYS A 112 -23.69 9.18 3.44
N PRO A 113 -22.73 10.05 3.10
CA PRO A 113 -22.95 11.16 2.17
C PRO A 113 -23.56 10.75 0.82
N SER A 114 -23.16 9.59 0.30
CA SER A 114 -23.67 9.02 -0.97
C SER A 114 -25.14 8.61 -0.92
N GLU A 115 -25.71 8.45 0.28
CA GLU A 115 -27.07 7.98 0.48
C GLU A 115 -28.02 9.09 0.98
N ILE A 116 -27.55 10.34 1.06
CA ILE A 116 -28.29 11.53 1.49
C ILE A 116 -28.76 12.32 0.26
N SER A 117 -30.06 12.59 0.17
CA SER A 117 -30.62 13.53 -0.80
C SER A 117 -30.18 14.95 -0.42
N SER A 118 -29.40 15.60 -1.29
CA SER A 118 -28.88 16.95 -1.02
C SER A 118 -28.40 17.65 -2.29
N GLY A 119 -28.55 18.98 -2.34
CA GLY A 119 -27.87 19.85 -3.29
C GLY A 119 -26.48 20.30 -2.84
N LEU A 120 -26.02 19.84 -1.68
CA LEU A 120 -24.79 20.28 -1.02
C LEU A 120 -23.61 19.35 -1.33
N LYS A 121 -22.38 19.86 -1.13
CA LYS A 121 -21.16 19.09 -1.33
C LYS A 121 -20.86 18.27 -0.07
N LEU A 122 -21.15 16.98 -0.10
CA LEU A 122 -21.01 16.11 1.09
C LEU A 122 -19.83 15.12 1.02
N ASN A 123 -19.00 15.18 -0.02
CA ASN A 123 -17.84 14.29 -0.19
C ASN A 123 -16.53 15.06 0.00
N GLY A 124 -16.17 15.33 1.25
CA GLY A 124 -14.91 15.96 1.66
C GLY A 124 -13.77 14.94 1.77
N SER A 125 -12.53 15.41 1.67
CA SER A 125 -11.32 14.57 1.72
C SER A 125 -10.25 15.08 2.68
N LYS A 126 -10.38 16.30 3.23
CA LYS A 126 -9.41 16.86 4.16
C LYS A 126 -9.54 16.20 5.53
N LYS A 127 -8.47 15.52 5.97
CA LYS A 127 -8.33 14.98 7.33
C LYS A 127 -6.87 14.90 7.73
N VAL A 128 -6.63 14.95 9.05
CA VAL A 128 -5.30 14.68 9.60
C VAL A 128 -4.98 13.21 9.38
N THR A 129 -3.89 12.94 8.68
CA THR A 129 -3.43 11.58 8.38
C THR A 129 -2.47 11.09 9.46
N SER A 130 -2.55 9.83 9.86
CA SER A 130 -1.62 9.26 10.85
C SER A 130 -0.19 9.07 10.33
N GLY A 131 0.00 9.16 9.00
CA GLY A 131 1.28 8.87 8.33
C GLY A 131 2.44 9.78 8.77
N GLY A 132 2.21 11.09 8.89
CA GLY A 132 3.27 12.04 9.27
C GLY A 132 3.88 11.76 10.66
N SER A 133 3.05 11.41 11.64
CA SER A 133 3.52 11.05 12.98
C SER A 133 4.30 9.74 12.99
N LEU A 134 3.89 8.75 12.21
CA LEU A 134 4.56 7.45 12.12
C LEU A 134 5.98 7.58 11.56
N PHE A 135 6.14 8.28 10.43
CA PHE A 135 7.46 8.47 9.81
C PHE A 135 8.39 9.31 10.70
N SER A 136 7.86 10.29 11.43
CA SER A 136 8.64 11.07 12.39
C SER A 136 9.05 10.29 13.65
N ALA A 137 8.23 9.33 14.07
CA ALA A 137 8.52 8.40 15.16
C ALA A 137 9.62 7.40 14.76
N LEU A 138 9.62 6.97 13.50
CA LEU A 138 10.65 6.11 12.93
C LEU A 138 11.95 6.88 12.66
N ALA A 139 11.87 8.17 12.33
CA ALA A 139 13.03 9.04 12.17
C ALA A 139 13.77 9.22 13.50
N GLY A 140 15.04 8.82 13.56
CA GLY A 140 15.84 8.77 14.80
C GLY A 140 16.08 7.33 15.31
N PHE A 141 15.58 6.31 14.60
CA PHE A 141 15.90 4.92 14.88
C PHE A 141 17.39 4.63 14.68
N SER A 142 18.06 5.24 13.71
CA SER A 142 19.50 5.07 13.47
C SER A 142 20.39 5.59 14.61
N ASP A 143 20.00 6.66 15.31
CA ASP A 143 20.71 7.16 16.50
C ASP A 143 20.59 6.18 17.68
N LEU A 144 19.40 5.58 17.82
CA LEU A 144 19.19 4.47 18.75
C LEU A 144 20.06 3.26 18.36
N ILE A 145 20.05 2.85 17.09
CA ILE A 145 20.91 1.76 16.61
C ILE A 145 22.37 2.07 16.90
N GLY A 146 22.85 3.28 16.60
CA GLY A 146 24.23 3.70 16.86
C GLY A 146 24.58 3.59 18.36
N THR A 147 23.65 3.96 19.23
CA THR A 147 23.79 3.79 20.68
C THR A 147 23.87 2.31 21.08
N ILE A 148 23.04 1.46 20.49
CA ILE A 148 23.00 0.00 20.70
C ILE A 148 24.29 -0.69 20.19
N VAL A 149 24.75 -0.29 19.01
CA VAL A 149 25.87 -0.89 18.25
C VAL A 149 27.25 -0.53 18.80
N SER A 150 27.36 0.54 19.61
CA SER A 150 28.60 0.97 20.30
C SER A 150 29.23 -0.08 21.24
N GLY A 151 28.63 -1.28 21.32
CA GLY A 151 29.33 -2.52 21.64
C GLY A 151 29.27 -2.94 23.09
N LYS A 152 28.99 -2.02 24.02
CA LYS A 152 28.78 -2.33 25.44
C LYS A 152 27.33 -2.18 25.88
N THR A 153 26.56 -1.35 25.18
CA THR A 153 25.23 -0.94 25.62
C THR A 153 24.18 -2.03 25.45
N LEU A 154 24.17 -2.78 24.34
CA LEU A 154 23.18 -3.84 24.13
C LEU A 154 23.37 -4.99 25.11
N GLU A 155 24.60 -5.50 25.23
CA GLU A 155 24.96 -6.57 26.18
C GLU A 155 24.69 -6.09 27.63
N PHE A 156 25.06 -4.87 27.99
CA PHE A 156 24.80 -4.29 29.31
C PHE A 156 23.30 -4.11 29.62
N LEU A 157 22.51 -3.60 28.67
CA LEU A 157 21.06 -3.42 28.85
C LEU A 157 20.34 -4.76 28.98
N ILE A 158 20.79 -5.77 28.24
CA ILE A 158 20.29 -7.14 28.34
C ILE A 158 20.64 -7.75 29.70
N ASN A 159 21.87 -7.57 30.18
CA ASN A 159 22.31 -8.07 31.49
C ASN A 159 21.57 -7.39 32.66
N LEU A 160 21.22 -6.11 32.52
CA LEU A 160 20.35 -5.43 33.48
C LEU A 160 18.93 -5.99 33.45
N ALA A 161 18.42 -6.38 32.29
CA ALA A 161 17.07 -6.92 32.12
C ALA A 161 16.95 -8.34 32.71
N ASP A 162 17.95 -9.20 32.50
CA ASP A 162 18.04 -10.57 33.05
C ASP A 162 18.16 -10.56 34.59
N GLY A 163 18.79 -9.52 35.17
CA GLY A 163 19.00 -9.40 36.62
C GLY A 163 17.89 -8.73 37.44
N SER A 164 16.89 -8.06 36.84
CA SER A 164 16.02 -7.12 37.57
C SER A 164 14.50 -7.36 37.49
N GLY A 165 14.04 -8.50 36.97
CA GLY A 165 12.60 -8.76 36.77
C GLY A 165 11.94 -7.80 35.76
N LEU A 166 12.74 -6.99 35.06
CA LEU A 166 12.29 -6.03 34.06
C LEU A 166 11.66 -6.72 32.83
N VAL A 167 12.12 -7.91 32.46
CA VAL A 167 11.61 -8.68 31.31
C VAL A 167 10.20 -9.22 31.57
N GLU A 168 9.91 -9.68 32.81
CA GLU A 168 8.58 -10.14 33.22
C GLU A 168 7.52 -9.01 33.18
N GLY A 169 7.94 -7.75 33.35
CA GLY A 169 7.06 -6.59 33.19
C GLY A 169 7.01 -6.01 31.77
N LEU A 170 7.92 -6.39 30.88
CA LEU A 170 8.03 -5.86 29.52
C LEU A 170 7.25 -6.68 28.49
N LEU A 171 7.15 -7.99 28.69
CA LEU A 171 6.42 -8.91 27.85
C LEU A 171 5.27 -9.50 28.65
N ASP A 172 4.09 -8.88 28.51
CA ASP A 172 2.85 -9.52 28.93
C ASP A 172 2.78 -10.91 28.26
N PRO A 173 2.61 -12.02 29.01
CA PRO A 173 2.46 -13.35 28.43
C PRO A 173 1.39 -13.44 27.34
N LEU A 174 0.36 -12.58 27.39
CA LEU A 174 -0.66 -12.45 26.35
C LEU A 174 -0.11 -11.79 25.07
N LEU A 175 0.73 -10.76 25.21
CA LEU A 175 1.45 -10.13 24.07
C LEU A 175 2.45 -11.11 23.46
N GLY A 176 3.21 -11.83 24.28
CA GLY A 176 4.13 -12.88 23.82
C GLY A 176 3.42 -13.94 22.99
N LYS A 177 2.28 -14.46 23.48
CA LYS A 177 1.44 -15.41 22.73
C LYS A 177 0.81 -14.84 21.47
N THR A 178 0.44 -13.56 21.49
CA THR A 178 -0.10 -12.89 20.31
C THR A 178 0.99 -12.77 19.25
N VAL A 179 2.17 -12.24 19.61
CA VAL A 179 3.30 -12.10 18.69
C VAL A 179 3.79 -13.45 18.17
N SER A 180 3.85 -14.48 19.01
CA SER A 180 4.24 -15.83 18.55
C SER A 180 3.20 -16.46 17.63
N GLY A 181 1.90 -16.17 17.84
CA GLY A 181 0.84 -16.60 16.92
C GLY A 181 0.83 -15.84 15.59
N LEU A 182 1.43 -14.65 15.53
CA LEU A 182 1.59 -13.85 14.31
C LEU A 182 2.85 -14.23 13.52
N LEU A 183 3.94 -14.55 14.23
CA LEU A 183 5.26 -14.88 13.67
C LEU A 183 5.55 -16.37 13.91
N ASP A 184 4.69 -17.22 13.36
CA ASP A 184 4.88 -18.66 13.39
C ASP A 184 6.05 -19.11 12.49
N GLU A 185 6.36 -20.40 12.53
CA GLU A 185 7.45 -21.00 11.74
C GLU A 185 7.30 -20.69 10.24
N GLU A 186 6.09 -20.83 9.69
CA GLU A 186 5.83 -20.59 8.25
C GLU A 186 6.11 -19.13 7.90
N THR A 187 5.63 -18.18 8.71
CA THR A 187 5.80 -16.75 8.50
C THR A 187 7.26 -16.32 8.63
N LEU A 188 7.96 -16.79 9.67
CA LEU A 188 9.38 -16.49 9.87
C LEU A 188 10.23 -17.04 8.72
N ASN A 189 9.96 -18.27 8.28
CA ASN A 189 10.65 -18.86 7.13
C ASN A 189 10.33 -18.11 5.84
N ALA A 190 9.09 -17.68 5.62
CA ALA A 190 8.71 -16.89 4.45
C ALA A 190 9.44 -15.54 4.43
N LEU A 191 9.50 -14.82 5.55
CA LEU A 191 10.25 -13.56 5.68
C LEU A 191 11.76 -13.78 5.49
N GLY A 192 12.31 -14.86 6.05
CA GLY A 192 13.70 -15.24 5.83
C GLY A 192 14.00 -15.53 4.36
N ASN A 193 13.15 -16.30 3.69
CA ASN A 193 13.32 -16.66 2.28
C ASN A 193 13.12 -15.46 1.34
N ALA A 194 12.23 -14.53 1.66
CA ALA A 194 12.01 -13.31 0.88
C ALA A 194 13.25 -12.39 0.81
N LEU A 195 14.17 -12.54 1.77
CA LEU A 195 15.42 -11.79 1.86
C LEU A 195 16.65 -12.61 1.48
N ASP A 196 16.48 -13.91 1.18
CA ASP A 196 17.58 -14.80 0.83
C ASP A 196 17.79 -14.83 -0.69
N LEU A 197 18.80 -14.09 -1.16
CA LEU A 197 19.15 -14.06 -2.58
C LEU A 197 20.23 -15.08 -2.97
N ASN A 198 20.71 -15.93 -2.05
CA ASN A 198 21.77 -16.90 -2.35
C ASN A 198 21.35 -17.86 -3.47
N VAL A 199 20.07 -18.22 -3.52
CA VAL A 199 19.51 -19.12 -4.54
C VAL A 199 19.68 -18.58 -5.96
N TYR A 200 19.98 -17.30 -6.13
CA TYR A 200 20.16 -16.65 -7.42
C TYR A 200 21.62 -16.44 -7.83
N GLN A 201 22.59 -16.75 -6.96
CA GLN A 201 24.00 -16.54 -7.25
C GLN A 201 24.40 -17.24 -8.56
N GLY A 202 24.93 -16.47 -9.52
CA GLY A 202 25.35 -16.99 -10.82
C GLY A 202 24.24 -17.24 -11.84
N MET A 203 22.97 -17.02 -11.49
CA MET A 203 21.87 -16.94 -12.46
C MET A 203 21.97 -15.66 -13.30
N SER A 204 21.35 -15.63 -14.47
CA SER A 204 21.25 -14.37 -15.22
C SER A 204 20.24 -13.42 -14.55
N TYR A 205 20.42 -12.11 -14.69
CA TYR A 205 19.41 -11.15 -14.20
C TYR A 205 18.00 -11.40 -14.75
N GLN A 206 17.89 -11.94 -15.97
CA GLN A 206 16.59 -12.35 -16.51
C GLN A 206 15.97 -13.51 -15.72
N ASP A 207 16.76 -14.52 -15.33
CA ASP A 207 16.29 -15.62 -14.51
C ASP A 207 15.91 -15.15 -13.09
N VAL A 208 16.69 -14.23 -12.51
CA VAL A 208 16.38 -13.66 -11.18
C VAL A 208 15.07 -12.89 -11.21
N LEU A 209 14.86 -12.01 -12.20
CA LEU A 209 13.59 -11.35 -12.44
C LEU A 209 12.44 -12.34 -12.61
N GLN A 210 12.72 -13.45 -13.29
CA GLN A 210 11.73 -14.49 -13.50
C GLN A 210 11.25 -15.11 -12.18
N ASN A 211 12.20 -15.40 -11.29
CA ASN A 211 11.92 -15.92 -9.95
C ASN A 211 11.23 -14.90 -9.05
N GLY A 212 11.58 -13.61 -9.14
CA GLY A 212 10.89 -12.56 -8.37
C GLY A 212 9.41 -12.51 -8.71
N MET A 213 9.06 -12.70 -9.95
CA MET A 213 7.66 -12.73 -10.39
C MET A 213 6.93 -14.04 -10.07
N ASN A 214 7.63 -15.18 -10.01
CA ASN A 214 7.06 -16.39 -9.41
C ASN A 214 6.66 -16.11 -7.96
N SER A 215 7.47 -15.32 -7.24
CA SER A 215 7.14 -14.84 -5.90
C SER A 215 5.91 -13.93 -5.93
N LEU A 216 5.82 -12.94 -6.83
CA LEU A 216 4.60 -12.12 -6.99
C LEU A 216 3.35 -12.98 -7.23
N SER A 217 3.42 -13.94 -8.15
CA SER A 217 2.35 -14.90 -8.42
C SER A 217 1.91 -15.62 -7.15
N ASN A 218 2.85 -16.19 -6.40
CA ASN A 218 2.57 -16.93 -5.18
C ASN A 218 1.95 -16.03 -4.10
N GLY A 219 2.47 -14.81 -3.95
CA GLY A 219 1.94 -13.80 -3.05
C GLY A 219 0.48 -13.45 -3.38
N LEU A 220 0.17 -13.20 -4.65
CA LEU A 220 -1.19 -12.90 -5.10
C LEU A 220 -2.16 -14.08 -4.85
N VAL A 221 -1.72 -15.32 -5.11
CA VAL A 221 -2.54 -16.52 -4.82
C VAL A 221 -2.83 -16.64 -3.33
N ARG A 222 -1.83 -16.41 -2.47
CA ARG A 222 -2.01 -16.47 -1.01
C ARG A 222 -2.96 -15.39 -0.53
N LEU A 223 -2.79 -14.14 -1.01
CA LEU A 223 -3.71 -13.03 -0.70
C LEU A 223 -5.14 -13.29 -1.19
N SER A 224 -5.31 -14.04 -2.29
CA SER A 224 -6.62 -14.39 -2.82
C SER A 224 -7.39 -15.42 -1.97
N GLY A 225 -6.80 -15.93 -0.89
CA GLY A 225 -7.44 -16.87 0.04
C GLY A 225 -7.53 -18.31 -0.47
N ASN A 226 -6.80 -18.66 -1.54
CA ASN A 226 -6.95 -19.92 -2.27
C ASN A 226 -5.78 -20.93 -2.18
N PRO A 227 -5.04 -21.09 -1.05
CA PRO A 227 -3.80 -21.86 -1.07
C PRO A 227 -3.98 -23.38 -1.11
N LYS A 228 -5.16 -23.95 -0.77
CA LYS A 228 -5.25 -25.39 -0.47
C LYS A 228 -5.24 -26.33 -1.68
N ASN A 229 -5.45 -25.84 -2.91
CA ASN A 229 -5.45 -26.67 -4.13
C ASN A 229 -4.75 -26.03 -5.33
N VAL A 230 -4.08 -24.88 -5.14
CA VAL A 230 -3.40 -24.16 -6.23
C VAL A 230 -1.93 -24.54 -6.23
N LYS A 231 -1.41 -24.99 -7.37
CA LYS A 231 0.01 -25.27 -7.53
C LYS A 231 0.77 -23.93 -7.56
N LEU A 232 1.63 -23.69 -6.58
CA LEU A 232 2.51 -22.51 -6.55
C LEU A 232 3.64 -22.64 -7.58
N ALA A 233 4.13 -21.51 -8.07
CA ALA A 233 5.30 -21.45 -8.93
C ALA A 233 6.57 -21.65 -8.09
N GLU A 234 7.51 -22.43 -8.60
CA GLU A 234 8.79 -22.72 -7.94
C GLU A 234 9.73 -21.50 -7.98
N ILE A 235 10.54 -21.33 -6.93
CA ILE A 235 11.53 -20.26 -6.77
C ILE A 235 12.93 -20.88 -6.71
N GLY A 236 13.93 -20.18 -7.24
CA GLY A 236 15.32 -20.63 -7.28
C GLY A 236 15.64 -21.56 -8.45
N ILE A 237 14.86 -21.47 -9.53
CA ILE A 237 15.08 -22.28 -10.74
C ILE A 237 15.45 -21.38 -11.93
N GLU A 238 16.31 -21.88 -12.83
CA GLU A 238 16.55 -21.22 -14.11
C GLU A 238 15.28 -21.26 -14.97
N ASN A 239 15.22 -20.40 -16.01
CA ASN A 239 14.01 -20.19 -16.79
C ASN A 239 13.35 -21.50 -17.30
N ASP A 240 12.22 -21.86 -16.69
CA ASP A 240 11.39 -23.00 -17.05
C ASP A 240 10.01 -22.53 -17.54
N SER A 241 9.65 -22.94 -18.75
CA SER A 241 8.39 -22.50 -19.38
C SER A 241 7.15 -23.00 -18.65
N LYS A 242 7.17 -24.21 -18.10
CA LYS A 242 6.01 -24.76 -17.38
C LYS A 242 5.78 -24.01 -16.08
N ASN A 243 6.84 -23.69 -15.36
CA ASN A 243 6.75 -22.89 -14.14
C ASN A 243 6.25 -21.47 -14.41
N ASN A 244 6.68 -20.88 -15.53
CA ASN A 244 6.15 -19.57 -15.97
C ASN A 244 4.66 -19.61 -16.27
N ASP A 245 4.20 -20.65 -16.96
CA ASP A 245 2.78 -20.79 -17.29
C ASP A 245 1.93 -20.94 -16.03
N ILE A 246 2.45 -21.66 -15.01
CA ILE A 246 1.82 -21.73 -13.67
C ILE A 246 1.74 -20.34 -13.05
N ALA A 247 2.84 -19.58 -13.03
CA ALA A 247 2.86 -18.23 -12.45
C ALA A 247 1.89 -17.28 -13.17
N ILE A 248 1.85 -17.31 -14.50
CA ILE A 248 0.94 -16.48 -15.31
C ILE A 248 -0.52 -16.81 -15.01
N GLN A 249 -0.87 -18.10 -14.96
CA GLN A 249 -2.22 -18.55 -14.66
C GLN A 249 -2.65 -18.12 -13.24
N ASN A 250 -1.79 -18.38 -12.26
CA ASN A 250 -1.99 -17.99 -10.86
C ASN A 250 -2.24 -16.48 -10.71
N MET A 251 -1.47 -15.64 -11.41
CA MET A 251 -1.69 -14.19 -11.43
C MET A 251 -3.02 -13.81 -12.07
N ALA A 252 -3.40 -14.41 -13.20
CA ALA A 252 -4.66 -14.11 -13.88
C ALA A 252 -5.88 -14.44 -13.00
N ASP A 253 -5.85 -15.61 -12.36
CA ASP A 253 -6.91 -16.07 -11.45
C ASP A 253 -7.00 -15.17 -10.20
N SER A 254 -5.85 -14.76 -9.65
CA SER A 254 -5.78 -13.89 -8.47
C SER A 254 -6.22 -12.45 -8.77
N LEU A 255 -5.87 -11.90 -9.94
CA LEU A 255 -6.31 -10.56 -10.36
C LEU A 255 -7.83 -10.48 -10.55
N THR A 256 -8.47 -11.58 -10.96
CA THR A 256 -9.94 -11.64 -11.09
C THR A 256 -10.63 -11.57 -9.73
N SER A 257 -10.01 -12.13 -8.69
CA SER A 257 -10.55 -12.19 -7.33
C SER A 257 -10.14 -11.01 -6.43
N LEU A 258 -9.06 -10.29 -6.76
CA LEU A 258 -8.55 -9.14 -5.99
C LEU A 258 -9.60 -8.04 -5.76
N GLY A 259 -10.43 -7.74 -6.77
CA GLY A 259 -11.48 -6.73 -6.65
C GLY A 259 -12.53 -7.02 -5.57
N SER A 260 -12.78 -8.30 -5.27
CA SER A 260 -13.68 -8.72 -4.19
C SER A 260 -13.00 -8.85 -2.82
N ILE A 261 -11.67 -8.87 -2.78
CA ILE A 261 -10.89 -9.23 -1.57
C ILE A 261 -10.27 -8.01 -0.90
N MET A 262 -10.02 -6.90 -1.62
CA MET A 262 -9.43 -5.67 -1.06
C MET A 262 -10.23 -5.07 0.12
N GLY A 263 -11.52 -5.39 0.27
CA GLY A 263 -12.34 -4.94 1.40
C GLY A 263 -12.13 -5.72 2.71
N ASP A 264 -11.64 -6.96 2.65
CA ASP A 264 -11.55 -7.91 3.78
C ASP A 264 -10.12 -8.46 3.99
N LEU A 265 -9.10 -7.81 3.41
CA LEU A 265 -7.73 -8.27 3.47
C LEU A 265 -7.10 -8.06 4.86
N ASP A 266 -6.97 -9.14 5.63
CA ASP A 266 -6.27 -9.14 6.91
C ASP A 266 -4.76 -9.32 6.71
N ILE A 267 -3.98 -8.25 6.94
CA ILE A 267 -2.52 -8.26 6.78
C ILE A 267 -1.87 -9.33 7.64
N ILE A 268 -2.38 -9.53 8.86
CA ILE A 268 -1.85 -10.49 9.83
C ILE A 268 -1.96 -11.92 9.30
N ASN A 269 -3.13 -12.29 8.77
CA ASN A 269 -3.36 -13.65 8.28
C ASN A 269 -2.68 -13.93 6.93
N ASN A 270 -2.09 -12.92 6.30
CA ASN A 270 -1.52 -13.00 4.96
C ASN A 270 -0.02 -12.64 4.91
N LEU A 271 0.68 -12.60 6.05
CA LEU A 271 2.09 -12.21 6.12
C LEU A 271 3.00 -13.01 5.18
N VAL A 272 2.73 -14.31 4.98
CA VAL A 272 3.44 -15.14 4.00
C VAL A 272 3.28 -14.61 2.58
N GLY A 273 2.06 -14.23 2.18
CA GLY A 273 1.80 -13.64 0.86
C GLY A 273 2.47 -12.27 0.68
N PHE A 274 2.53 -11.47 1.75
CA PHE A 274 3.28 -10.21 1.74
C PHE A 274 4.79 -10.41 1.63
N ALA A 275 5.35 -11.44 2.27
CA ALA A 275 6.77 -11.78 2.14
C ALA A 275 7.12 -12.11 0.67
N ASP A 276 6.28 -12.89 -0.01
CA ASP A 276 6.43 -13.22 -1.44
C ASP A 276 6.39 -11.97 -2.35
N ILE A 277 5.50 -11.00 -2.05
CA ILE A 277 5.45 -9.72 -2.78
C ILE A 277 6.67 -8.84 -2.47
N LEU A 278 7.13 -8.82 -1.22
CA LEU A 278 8.33 -8.10 -0.82
C LEU A 278 9.56 -8.65 -1.58
N HIS A 279 9.63 -9.96 -1.75
CA HIS A 279 10.70 -10.61 -2.51
C HIS A 279 10.74 -10.14 -3.97
N PHE A 280 9.57 -10.09 -4.63
CA PHE A 280 9.44 -9.53 -5.98
C PHE A 280 9.93 -8.07 -6.06
N ALA A 281 9.47 -7.23 -5.14
CA ALA A 281 9.84 -5.82 -5.11
C ALA A 281 11.36 -5.65 -4.97
N TYR A 282 11.96 -6.46 -4.10
CA TYR A 282 13.40 -6.42 -3.84
C TYR A 282 14.25 -6.85 -5.05
N ILE A 283 13.87 -7.93 -5.72
CA ILE A 283 14.50 -8.38 -6.97
C ILE A 283 14.38 -7.31 -8.07
N THR A 284 13.20 -6.70 -8.20
CA THR A 284 12.94 -5.68 -9.23
C THR A 284 13.82 -4.44 -9.00
N LEU A 285 13.92 -3.96 -7.76
CA LEU A 285 14.79 -2.84 -7.41
C LEU A 285 16.28 -3.16 -7.66
N THR A 286 16.70 -4.38 -7.31
CA THR A 286 18.06 -4.86 -7.56
C THR A 286 18.42 -4.86 -9.04
N TYR A 287 17.48 -5.28 -9.89
CA TYR A 287 17.65 -5.22 -11.35
C TYR A 287 17.71 -3.79 -11.88
N ILE A 288 16.83 -2.89 -11.41
CA ILE A 288 16.85 -1.47 -11.82
C ILE A 288 18.20 -0.82 -11.49
N ASN A 289 18.80 -1.17 -10.34
CA ASN A 289 20.10 -0.63 -9.91
C ASN A 289 21.26 -1.01 -10.86
N GLN A 290 21.12 -2.04 -11.70
CA GLN A 290 22.13 -2.38 -12.70
C GLN A 290 22.28 -1.31 -13.79
N PHE A 291 21.30 -0.41 -13.92
CA PHE A 291 21.30 0.66 -14.89
C PHE A 291 21.88 1.99 -14.36
N ASP A 292 22.35 2.02 -13.12
CA ASP A 292 22.91 3.21 -12.46
C ASP A 292 23.98 3.93 -13.29
N SER A 293 24.85 3.16 -13.96
CA SER A 293 25.94 3.69 -14.77
C SER A 293 25.49 4.50 -15.99
N PHE A 294 24.24 4.33 -16.45
CA PHE A 294 23.71 4.98 -17.65
C PHE A 294 22.99 6.31 -17.35
N ARG A 295 22.80 6.69 -16.08
CA ARG A 295 22.08 7.95 -15.71
C ARG A 295 22.75 9.22 -16.23
N SER A 296 24.08 9.19 -16.39
CA SER A 296 24.84 10.34 -16.89
C SER A 296 24.62 10.62 -18.38
N PHE A 297 24.18 9.62 -19.15
CA PHE A 297 23.90 9.78 -20.57
C PHE A 297 22.58 10.52 -20.77
N LYS A 298 22.54 11.47 -21.72
CA LYS A 298 21.34 12.21 -22.11
C LYS A 298 20.86 11.70 -23.47
N PRO A 299 19.67 11.09 -23.56
CA PRO A 299 19.22 10.46 -24.79
C PRO A 299 18.75 11.52 -25.79
N SER A 300 19.12 11.36 -27.07
CA SER A 300 18.67 12.22 -28.17
C SER A 300 17.47 11.67 -28.91
N ASP A 301 17.18 10.38 -28.77
CA ASP A 301 16.10 9.68 -29.47
C ASP A 301 15.64 8.46 -28.67
N SER A 302 14.45 7.95 -29.01
CA SER A 302 13.77 6.86 -28.30
C SER A 302 14.45 5.49 -28.45
N GLN A 303 15.28 5.32 -29.47
CA GLN A 303 15.92 4.03 -29.78
C GLN A 303 17.26 3.87 -29.07
N HIS A 304 17.89 4.96 -28.63
CA HIS A 304 19.18 4.97 -27.96
C HIS A 304 19.05 5.60 -26.58
N LEU A 305 18.37 4.88 -25.67
CA LEU A 305 18.07 5.44 -24.36
C LEU A 305 19.28 5.40 -23.42
N PHE A 306 20.20 4.44 -23.49
CA PHE A 306 21.21 4.24 -22.44
C PHE A 306 22.62 4.71 -22.80
N VAL A 307 23.03 4.56 -24.06
CA VAL A 307 24.35 4.97 -24.56
C VAL A 307 24.27 5.37 -26.03
N SER A 308 25.22 6.17 -26.49
CA SER A 308 25.32 6.56 -27.91
C SER A 308 25.74 5.37 -28.79
N GLY A 309 25.05 5.17 -29.91
CA GLY A 309 25.41 4.18 -30.94
C GLY A 309 25.00 2.73 -30.64
N GLU A 310 24.33 2.47 -29.51
CA GLU A 310 23.76 1.17 -29.16
C GLU A 310 22.26 1.31 -28.91
N THR A 311 21.45 0.48 -29.58
CA THR A 311 20.00 0.47 -29.36
C THR A 311 19.67 0.06 -27.92
N SER A 312 18.61 0.61 -27.34
CA SER A 312 18.12 0.29 -25.99
C SER A 312 18.08 -1.22 -25.71
N ILE A 313 17.47 -1.99 -26.61
CA ILE A 313 17.38 -3.46 -26.47
C ILE A 313 18.73 -4.18 -26.36
N THR A 314 19.77 -3.68 -27.03
CA THR A 314 21.09 -4.32 -26.97
C THR A 314 21.71 -4.11 -25.59
N THR A 315 21.54 -2.93 -25.00
CA THR A 315 21.99 -2.65 -23.64
C THR A 315 21.19 -3.46 -22.62
N LEU A 316 19.87 -3.53 -22.78
CA LEU A 316 19.00 -4.33 -21.93
C LEU A 316 19.40 -5.82 -21.95
N LYS A 317 19.63 -6.39 -23.14
CA LYS A 317 20.11 -7.78 -23.32
C LYS A 317 21.44 -8.04 -22.63
N ARG A 318 22.36 -7.09 -22.74
CA ARG A 318 23.66 -7.18 -22.08
C ARG A 318 23.51 -7.18 -20.57
N VAL A 319 22.70 -6.31 -19.99
CA VAL A 319 22.45 -6.29 -18.53
C VAL A 319 21.70 -7.54 -18.08
N ARG A 320 20.66 -7.96 -18.80
CA ARG A 320 19.88 -9.17 -18.49
C ARG A 320 20.69 -10.46 -18.51
N SER A 321 21.71 -10.53 -19.36
CA SER A 321 22.60 -11.69 -19.46
C SER A 321 23.77 -11.68 -18.46
N GLN A 322 24.01 -10.56 -17.75
CA GLN A 322 24.98 -10.53 -16.66
C GLN A 322 24.58 -11.50 -15.55
N LYS A 323 25.59 -12.04 -14.88
CA LYS A 323 25.41 -12.97 -13.77
C LYS A 323 25.18 -12.19 -12.48
N PHE A 324 24.16 -12.61 -11.74
CA PHE A 324 23.80 -12.04 -10.46
C PHE A 324 24.87 -12.34 -9.41
N ASP A 325 25.33 -11.30 -8.71
CA ASP A 325 26.13 -11.38 -7.49
C ASP A 325 25.26 -10.98 -6.30
N ILE A 326 25.32 -11.74 -5.21
CA ILE A 326 24.55 -11.45 -4.00
C ILE A 326 24.76 -10.03 -3.45
N LYS A 327 25.95 -9.44 -3.67
CA LYS A 327 26.25 -8.06 -3.26
C LYS A 327 25.44 -7.04 -4.04
N ASP A 328 25.00 -7.37 -5.26
CA ASP A 328 24.16 -6.50 -6.06
C ASP A 328 22.76 -6.34 -5.45
N GLY A 329 22.32 -7.36 -4.69
CA GLY A 329 21.07 -7.34 -3.97
C GLY A 329 21.01 -6.29 -2.87
N GLU A 330 22.10 -6.01 -2.16
CA GLU A 330 22.02 -5.25 -0.90
C GLU A 330 21.43 -3.84 -1.11
N PRO A 331 20.31 -3.47 -0.43
CA PRO A 331 19.68 -2.17 -0.62
C PRO A 331 20.65 -1.02 -0.31
N ASN A 332 20.70 -0.04 -1.21
CA ASN A 332 21.42 1.21 -1.01
C ASN A 332 20.43 2.37 -1.16
N ILE A 333 20.19 3.10 -0.05
CA ILE A 333 19.15 4.12 0.00
C ILE A 333 19.50 5.30 -0.90
N ALA A 334 20.75 5.76 -0.90
CA ALA A 334 21.20 6.80 -1.81
C ALA A 334 20.96 6.45 -3.29
N LYS A 335 21.31 5.22 -3.73
CA LYS A 335 21.04 4.72 -5.10
C LYS A 335 19.57 4.66 -5.41
N LEU A 336 18.76 4.16 -4.48
CA LEU A 336 17.31 4.13 -4.63
C LEU A 336 16.75 5.54 -4.85
N ILE A 337 17.15 6.52 -4.03
CA ILE A 337 16.68 7.89 -4.16
C ILE A 337 17.15 8.52 -5.48
N ALA A 338 18.39 8.32 -5.91
CA ALA A 338 18.83 8.77 -7.24
C ALA A 338 18.00 8.15 -8.36
N ASN A 339 17.72 6.84 -8.30
CA ASN A 339 16.92 6.16 -9.32
C ASN A 339 15.47 6.67 -9.34
N LEU A 340 14.83 6.80 -8.19
CA LEU A 340 13.48 7.35 -8.09
C LEU A 340 13.45 8.80 -8.60
N GLN A 341 14.41 9.63 -8.21
CA GLN A 341 14.49 11.01 -8.68
C GLN A 341 14.76 11.07 -10.19
N PHE A 342 15.64 10.22 -10.71
CA PHE A 342 16.00 10.18 -12.12
C PHE A 342 14.82 9.74 -13.01
N TYR A 343 14.13 8.66 -12.65
CA TYR A 343 13.07 8.09 -13.47
C TYR A 343 11.69 8.72 -13.24
N LEU A 344 11.39 9.19 -12.03
CA LEU A 344 10.04 9.61 -11.62
C LEU A 344 9.89 11.13 -11.40
N SER A 345 10.94 11.92 -11.66
CA SER A 345 10.83 13.39 -11.62
C SER A 345 10.71 13.96 -13.02
N VAL A 346 9.86 14.97 -13.17
CA VAL A 346 9.81 15.72 -14.42
C VAL A 346 10.99 16.68 -14.49
N ASP A 347 11.77 16.58 -15.55
CA ASP A 347 12.88 17.48 -15.85
C ASP A 347 12.43 18.46 -16.95
N GLU A 348 12.59 19.76 -16.70
CA GLU A 348 12.29 20.80 -17.70
C GLU A 348 13.08 20.61 -18.99
N LYS A 349 14.21 19.90 -18.93
CA LYS A 349 15.06 19.57 -20.09
C LYS A 349 14.70 18.24 -20.75
N ASP A 350 13.82 17.45 -20.14
CA ASP A 350 13.31 16.17 -20.67
C ASP A 350 11.83 16.30 -21.05
N THR A 351 11.55 17.17 -22.02
CA THR A 351 10.17 17.47 -22.45
C THR A 351 9.44 16.27 -23.06
N ASP A 352 10.20 15.28 -23.53
CA ASP A 352 9.68 14.04 -24.13
C ASP A 352 9.57 12.88 -23.11
N GLY A 353 9.96 13.07 -21.84
CA GLY A 353 9.86 12.05 -20.81
C GLY A 353 10.84 10.88 -20.95
N ARG A 354 11.94 11.02 -21.68
CA ARG A 354 12.90 9.95 -21.99
C ARG A 354 13.47 9.25 -20.77
N ASN A 355 13.62 9.94 -19.64
CA ASN A 355 14.04 9.30 -18.40
C ASN A 355 12.97 8.34 -17.87
N PHE A 356 11.69 8.74 -17.86
CA PHE A 356 10.62 7.82 -17.52
C PHE A 356 10.52 6.68 -18.55
N GLN A 357 10.72 6.98 -19.84
CA GLN A 357 10.79 5.97 -20.90
C GLN A 357 11.85 4.91 -20.62
N ARG A 358 13.05 5.29 -20.13
CA ARG A 358 14.08 4.33 -19.72
C ARG A 358 13.56 3.32 -18.70
N LEU A 359 12.81 3.77 -17.70
CA LEU A 359 12.24 2.87 -16.71
C LEU A 359 11.24 1.90 -17.35
N ILE A 360 10.37 2.40 -18.23
CA ILE A 360 9.45 1.55 -18.99
C ILE A 360 10.23 0.54 -19.85
N SER A 361 11.31 0.95 -20.52
CA SER A 361 12.18 0.07 -21.30
C SER A 361 12.86 -0.99 -20.44
N ILE A 362 13.45 -0.61 -19.30
CA ILE A 362 14.08 -1.54 -18.35
C ILE A 362 13.10 -2.66 -17.98
N LEU A 363 11.88 -2.28 -17.63
CA LEU A 363 10.85 -3.19 -17.13
C LEU A 363 10.18 -4.00 -18.26
N PHE A 364 9.85 -3.40 -19.40
CA PHE A 364 8.89 -3.97 -20.34
C PHE A 364 9.43 -4.20 -21.76
N GLU A 365 10.54 -3.60 -22.17
CA GLU A 365 11.05 -3.79 -23.53
C GLU A 365 11.58 -5.21 -23.71
N SER A 366 11.09 -5.93 -24.72
CA SER A 366 11.37 -7.35 -24.93
C SER A 366 12.37 -7.60 -26.07
N ASP A 367 13.02 -8.77 -26.01
CA ASP A 367 14.06 -9.17 -26.95
C ASP A 367 13.54 -9.52 -28.35
N SER A 368 12.21 -9.62 -28.50
CA SER A 368 11.55 -10.08 -29.71
C SER A 368 11.44 -8.94 -30.70
N LYS A 369 12.19 -9.02 -31.81
CA LYS A 369 11.60 -8.54 -33.07
C LYS A 369 10.38 -9.41 -33.30
N VAL A 370 9.20 -8.84 -33.19
CA VAL A 370 7.94 -9.57 -33.38
C VAL A 370 7.93 -10.16 -34.78
N ASN A 371 8.31 -11.44 -34.90
CA ASN A 371 8.12 -12.18 -36.13
C ASN A 371 6.64 -12.51 -36.19
N ILE A 372 5.86 -11.63 -36.83
CA ILE A 372 4.45 -11.83 -37.08
C ILE A 372 4.32 -12.98 -38.08
N VAL A 373 4.16 -14.21 -37.59
CA VAL A 373 3.79 -15.35 -38.44
C VAL A 373 2.26 -15.31 -38.61
N PRO A 374 1.72 -15.22 -39.84
CA PRO A 374 0.29 -14.99 -40.09
C PRO A 374 -0.67 -16.04 -39.49
N ILE A 375 -0.16 -17.19 -39.05
CA ILE A 375 -0.95 -18.35 -38.61
C ILE A 375 -0.71 -18.70 -37.13
N ILE A 376 0.38 -18.21 -36.51
CA ILE A 376 0.81 -18.63 -35.16
C ILE A 376 0.72 -17.46 -34.15
N GLY A 377 0.51 -16.24 -34.64
CA GLY A 377 0.51 -15.03 -33.81
C GLY A 377 1.93 -14.63 -33.37
N PRO A 378 2.07 -13.50 -32.66
CA PRO A 378 3.34 -13.09 -32.06
C PRO A 378 3.87 -14.16 -31.09
N SER A 379 5.06 -14.69 -31.34
CA SER A 379 5.79 -15.46 -30.33
C SER A 379 6.51 -14.49 -29.40
N PHE A 380 6.24 -14.57 -28.10
CA PHE A 380 6.94 -13.80 -27.08
C PHE A 380 8.26 -14.47 -26.72
N SER A 381 9.35 -13.72 -26.78
CA SER A 381 10.51 -14.01 -25.92
C SER A 381 10.35 -13.22 -24.62
N ASN A 382 10.41 -13.91 -23.48
CA ASN A 382 10.34 -13.27 -22.17
C ASN A 382 11.59 -12.37 -21.98
N GLY A 383 11.39 -11.05 -21.85
CA GLY A 383 12.43 -10.08 -21.52
C GLY A 383 11.92 -9.07 -20.51
N GLY A 384 12.70 -8.79 -19.47
CA GLY A 384 12.28 -7.98 -18.33
C GLY A 384 11.12 -8.61 -17.56
N ILE A 385 10.17 -7.78 -17.12
CA ILE A 385 8.91 -8.15 -16.48
C ILE A 385 7.70 -8.03 -17.43
N ASN A 386 7.91 -7.96 -18.76
CA ASN A 386 6.84 -7.84 -19.78
C ASN A 386 5.74 -8.91 -19.65
N TRP A 387 6.08 -10.12 -19.25
CA TRP A 387 5.12 -11.17 -18.94
C TRP A 387 4.05 -10.83 -17.87
N LEU A 388 4.21 -9.80 -17.02
CA LEU A 388 3.10 -9.24 -16.20
C LEU A 388 1.90 -8.79 -17.02
N ILE A 389 2.14 -8.42 -18.27
CA ILE A 389 1.11 -7.94 -19.18
C ILE A 389 0.20 -9.10 -19.56
N LYS A 390 0.72 -10.33 -19.66
CA LYS A 390 -0.06 -11.50 -20.07
C LYS A 390 -1.26 -11.75 -19.13
N PRO A 391 -1.11 -11.85 -17.79
CA PRO A 391 -2.24 -11.97 -16.87
C PRO A 391 -3.29 -10.85 -17.01
N ILE A 392 -2.86 -9.60 -17.12
CA ILE A 392 -3.77 -8.43 -17.25
C ILE A 392 -4.55 -8.54 -18.56
N VAL A 393 -3.87 -8.86 -19.65
CA VAL A 393 -4.48 -8.98 -20.97
C VAL A 393 -5.43 -10.18 -21.04
N THR A 394 -5.07 -11.32 -20.45
CA THR A 394 -5.97 -12.48 -20.31
C THR A 394 -7.28 -12.07 -19.63
N LEU A 395 -7.19 -11.33 -18.52
CA LEU A 395 -8.36 -10.85 -17.79
C LEU A 395 -9.23 -9.89 -18.62
N LEU A 396 -8.62 -8.96 -19.37
CA LEU A 396 -9.35 -8.04 -20.24
C LEU A 396 -10.08 -8.79 -21.36
N ILE A 397 -9.39 -9.73 -22.00
CA ILE A 397 -9.94 -10.54 -23.10
C ILE A 397 -11.07 -11.44 -22.63
N ASP A 398 -10.92 -12.08 -21.47
CA ASP A 398 -11.95 -12.94 -20.89
C ASP A 398 -13.22 -12.13 -20.56
N LYS A 399 -13.07 -10.90 -20.04
CA LYS A 399 -14.20 -9.98 -19.81
C LYS A 399 -14.87 -9.51 -21.09
N MET A 400 -14.13 -9.43 -22.20
CA MET A 400 -14.67 -9.05 -23.51
C MET A 400 -15.40 -10.19 -24.21
N GLY A 401 -15.40 -11.42 -23.67
CA GLY A 401 -16.10 -12.57 -24.25
C GLY A 401 -15.54 -13.01 -25.59
N VAL A 402 -14.25 -12.74 -25.86
CA VAL A 402 -13.60 -13.07 -27.13
C VAL A 402 -13.47 -14.60 -27.28
N PRO A 403 -13.75 -15.18 -28.45
CA PRO A 403 -13.56 -16.61 -28.69
C PRO A 403 -12.12 -17.07 -28.41
N ASP A 404 -11.93 -18.28 -27.87
CA ASP A 404 -10.60 -18.81 -27.49
C ASP A 404 -9.56 -18.73 -28.60
N LEU A 405 -10.00 -18.99 -29.84
CA LEU A 405 -9.17 -18.93 -31.03
C LEU A 405 -8.65 -17.52 -31.33
N MET A 406 -9.22 -16.46 -30.76
CA MET A 406 -8.79 -15.06 -30.89
C MET A 406 -8.03 -14.55 -29.65
N LYS A 407 -8.15 -15.23 -28.50
CA LYS A 407 -7.52 -14.81 -27.24
C LYS A 407 -5.99 -14.77 -27.35
N SER A 408 -5.38 -15.85 -27.84
CA SER A 408 -3.93 -15.93 -28.03
C SER A 408 -3.41 -14.85 -28.99
N TYR A 409 -4.21 -14.49 -29.99
CA TYR A 409 -3.85 -13.43 -30.96
C TYR A 409 -3.91 -12.04 -30.33
N LEU A 410 -4.99 -11.71 -29.61
CA LEU A 410 -5.13 -10.42 -28.91
C LEU A 410 -4.11 -10.26 -27.79
N GLN A 411 -3.78 -11.33 -27.06
CA GLN A 411 -2.66 -11.36 -26.10
C GLN A 411 -1.35 -10.96 -26.77
N GLY A 412 -1.07 -11.56 -27.94
CA GLY A 412 -0.01 -11.16 -28.85
C GLY A 412 -0.02 -9.68 -29.16
N THR A 413 -1.13 -9.17 -29.68
CA THR A 413 -1.26 -7.78 -30.13
C THR A 413 -1.03 -6.77 -29.01
N LEU A 414 -1.69 -6.95 -27.87
CA LEU A 414 -1.63 -6.00 -26.76
C LEU A 414 -0.23 -5.91 -26.17
N ALA A 415 0.47 -7.04 -25.99
CA ALA A 415 1.83 -6.97 -25.48
C ALA A 415 2.85 -6.46 -26.52
N VAL A 416 2.54 -6.50 -27.83
CA VAL A 416 3.29 -5.71 -28.84
C VAL A 416 3.00 -4.22 -28.69
N ILE A 417 1.75 -3.80 -28.42
CA ILE A 417 1.42 -2.38 -28.13
C ILE A 417 2.26 -1.88 -26.94
N PHE A 418 2.35 -2.65 -25.86
CA PHE A 418 3.18 -2.25 -24.72
C PHE A 418 4.68 -2.18 -25.03
N ASN A 419 5.19 -3.07 -25.87
CA ASN A 419 6.58 -3.01 -26.34
C ASN A 419 6.81 -1.79 -27.26
N ASP A 420 5.85 -1.46 -28.11
CA ASP A 420 5.88 -0.27 -28.96
C ASP A 420 5.77 1.02 -28.12
N ILE A 421 5.01 1.02 -27.03
CA ILE A 421 5.01 2.10 -26.03
C ILE A 421 6.37 2.18 -25.31
N ALA A 422 6.97 1.06 -24.91
CA ALA A 422 8.28 1.09 -24.25
C ALA A 422 9.37 1.68 -25.17
N THR A 423 9.31 1.34 -26.46
CA THR A 423 10.30 1.78 -27.46
C THR A 423 9.94 3.10 -28.16
N ASP A 424 8.74 3.65 -27.92
CA ASP A 424 8.14 4.75 -28.70
C ASP A 424 8.18 4.46 -30.22
N SER A 425 8.00 3.18 -30.57
CA SER A 425 7.91 2.72 -31.95
C SER A 425 6.50 2.95 -32.48
N SER A 426 6.38 3.24 -33.78
CA SER A 426 5.06 3.42 -34.40
C SER A 426 4.22 2.15 -34.28
N LEU A 427 2.92 2.30 -34.02
CA LEU A 427 1.93 1.22 -34.02
C LEU A 427 1.66 0.64 -35.42
N LYS A 428 2.37 1.12 -36.46
CA LYS A 428 2.19 0.74 -37.87
C LYS A 428 2.21 -0.77 -38.10
N ASN A 429 3.10 -1.50 -37.43
CA ASN A 429 3.20 -2.95 -37.58
C ASN A 429 1.93 -3.65 -37.07
N ILE A 430 1.41 -3.20 -35.93
CA ILE A 430 0.18 -3.69 -35.32
C ILE A 430 -1.03 -3.34 -36.16
N THR A 431 -1.14 -2.09 -36.62
CA THR A 431 -2.28 -1.66 -37.44
C THR A 431 -2.30 -2.35 -38.80
N ASN A 432 -1.13 -2.55 -39.42
CA ASN A 432 -1.03 -3.31 -40.67
C ASN A 432 -1.40 -4.77 -40.50
N TRP A 433 -1.06 -5.35 -39.35
CA TRP A 433 -1.44 -6.71 -38.99
C TRP A 433 -2.94 -6.84 -38.73
N LEU A 434 -3.54 -5.93 -37.96
CA LEU A 434 -4.99 -5.89 -37.73
C LEU A 434 -5.75 -5.72 -39.04
N LYS A 435 -5.23 -4.88 -39.96
CA LYS A 435 -5.77 -4.68 -41.31
C LYS A 435 -5.46 -5.81 -42.29
N ASN A 436 -4.76 -6.87 -41.88
CA ASN A 436 -4.57 -8.05 -42.73
C ASN A 436 -5.94 -8.68 -43.06
N LYS A 437 -6.15 -9.02 -44.32
CA LYS A 437 -7.45 -9.50 -44.83
C LYS A 437 -8.05 -10.67 -44.03
N LEU A 438 -7.22 -11.59 -43.52
CA LEU A 438 -7.68 -12.70 -42.70
C LEU A 438 -8.22 -12.18 -41.37
N ILE A 439 -7.43 -11.43 -40.61
CA ILE A 439 -7.80 -10.92 -39.27
C ILE A 439 -8.93 -9.91 -39.36
N TRP A 440 -8.84 -8.96 -40.29
CA TRP A 440 -9.84 -7.92 -40.49
C TRP A 440 -11.23 -8.50 -40.75
N SER A 441 -11.33 -9.67 -41.38
CA SER A 441 -12.61 -10.34 -41.64
C SER A 441 -13.26 -10.93 -40.39
N PHE A 442 -12.48 -11.25 -39.35
CA PHE A 442 -12.94 -11.78 -38.07
C PHE A 442 -13.23 -10.71 -37.01
N LEU A 443 -12.77 -9.48 -37.23
CA LEU A 443 -13.11 -8.35 -36.36
C LEU A 443 -14.57 -7.93 -36.59
N ASP A 444 -15.30 -7.68 -35.50
CA ASP A 444 -16.60 -7.01 -35.60
C ASP A 444 -16.43 -5.54 -36.02
N ASP A 445 -17.54 -4.87 -36.35
CA ASP A 445 -17.49 -3.49 -36.84
C ASP A 445 -17.05 -2.49 -35.76
N SER A 446 -17.24 -2.82 -34.48
CA SER A 446 -16.76 -2.00 -33.35
C SER A 446 -15.23 -2.01 -33.29
N MET A 447 -14.62 -3.20 -33.35
CA MET A 447 -13.18 -3.37 -33.37
C MET A 447 -12.55 -2.81 -34.64
N LYS A 448 -13.17 -2.97 -35.81
CA LYS A 448 -12.69 -2.34 -37.05
C LYS A 448 -12.67 -0.82 -36.94
N ASN A 449 -13.73 -0.22 -36.40
CA ASN A 449 -13.80 1.23 -36.19
C ASN A 449 -12.73 1.70 -35.19
N MET A 450 -12.50 0.95 -34.12
CA MET A 450 -11.42 1.21 -33.16
C MET A 450 -10.05 1.23 -33.82
N VAL A 451 -9.71 0.19 -34.61
CA VAL A 451 -8.43 0.13 -35.33
C VAL A 451 -8.28 1.26 -36.33
N ASN A 452 -9.34 1.63 -37.03
CA ASN A 452 -9.29 2.78 -37.95
C ASN A 452 -9.04 4.08 -37.18
N LYS A 453 -9.73 4.33 -36.07
CA LYS A 453 -9.47 5.51 -35.24
C LYS A 453 -8.04 5.57 -34.69
N ILE A 454 -7.46 4.42 -34.30
CA ILE A 454 -6.02 4.36 -33.89
C ILE A 454 -5.10 4.74 -35.06
N VAL A 455 -5.40 4.30 -36.27
CA VAL A 455 -4.60 4.63 -37.47
C VAL A 455 -4.75 6.10 -37.85
N ASP A 456 -5.95 6.65 -37.67
CA ASP A 456 -6.26 8.04 -38.02
C ASP A 456 -5.69 9.03 -36.99
N ASP A 457 -5.45 8.59 -35.75
CA ASP A 457 -4.70 9.36 -34.75
C ASP A 457 -3.19 9.28 -35.02
N LYS A 458 -2.67 10.28 -35.73
CA LYS A 458 -1.27 10.32 -36.15
C LYS A 458 -0.28 10.29 -34.98
N GLU A 459 -0.56 10.99 -33.89
CA GLU A 459 0.39 11.09 -32.77
C GLU A 459 0.46 9.77 -31.99
N LEU A 460 -0.69 9.17 -31.70
CA LEU A 460 -0.78 7.85 -31.09
C LEU A 460 -0.20 6.76 -32.01
N HIS A 461 -0.39 6.88 -33.32
CA HIS A 461 0.09 5.92 -34.31
C HIS A 461 1.62 5.98 -34.52
N GLU A 462 2.19 7.17 -34.59
CA GLU A 462 3.62 7.37 -34.88
C GLU A 462 4.49 7.34 -33.62
N THR A 463 4.02 7.94 -32.51
CA THR A 463 4.77 8.12 -31.26
C THR A 463 3.87 7.86 -30.03
N PRO A 464 3.44 6.60 -29.80
CA PRO A 464 2.44 6.26 -28.80
C PRO A 464 2.87 6.64 -27.37
N TYR A 465 4.15 6.51 -27.05
CA TYR A 465 4.65 6.88 -25.73
C TYR A 465 4.53 8.38 -25.50
N LYS A 466 5.00 9.18 -26.46
CA LYS A 466 4.95 10.64 -26.36
C LYS A 466 3.52 11.15 -26.26
N ALA A 467 2.59 10.56 -27.00
CA ALA A 467 1.17 10.88 -26.93
C ALA A 467 0.61 10.63 -25.51
N ILE A 468 0.90 9.46 -24.92
CA ILE A 468 0.44 9.12 -23.56
C ILE A 468 1.13 9.98 -22.50
N TYR A 469 2.42 10.29 -22.68
CA TYR A 469 3.20 11.08 -21.74
C TYR A 469 2.72 12.54 -21.65
N SER A 470 2.45 13.15 -22.81
CA SER A 470 2.00 14.53 -22.95
C SER A 470 0.49 14.71 -22.72
N GLY A 471 -0.30 13.64 -22.84
CA GLY A 471 -1.73 13.59 -22.49
C GLY A 471 -2.70 13.47 -23.66
N SER A 472 -2.28 13.78 -24.89
CA SER A 472 -3.12 13.62 -26.08
C SER A 472 -3.53 12.16 -26.30
N GLY A 473 -2.62 11.22 -26.07
CA GLY A 473 -2.83 9.79 -26.30
C GLY A 473 -3.85 9.15 -25.37
N ILE A 474 -3.98 9.58 -24.11
CA ILE A 474 -4.96 8.99 -23.18
C ILE A 474 -6.39 9.42 -23.56
N SER A 475 -6.59 10.71 -23.84
CA SER A 475 -7.89 11.21 -24.33
C SER A 475 -8.26 10.55 -25.66
N SER A 476 -7.30 10.42 -26.58
CA SER A 476 -7.50 9.68 -27.83
C SER A 476 -7.89 8.23 -27.60
N LEU A 477 -7.20 7.49 -26.73
CA LEU A 477 -7.55 6.11 -26.40
C LEU A 477 -8.97 6.03 -25.83
N MET A 478 -9.36 6.89 -24.90
CA MET A 478 -10.71 6.88 -24.33
C MET A 478 -11.81 7.13 -25.38
N ASN A 479 -11.59 8.11 -26.26
CA ASN A 479 -12.48 8.40 -27.40
C ASN A 479 -12.54 7.24 -28.42
N ILE A 480 -11.43 6.52 -28.58
CA ILE A 480 -11.34 5.31 -29.38
C ILE A 480 -12.16 4.18 -28.75
N PHE A 481 -12.09 3.99 -27.42
CA PHE A 481 -12.84 3.00 -26.63
C PHE A 481 -14.29 3.37 -26.35
N GLY A 482 -14.78 4.52 -26.85
CA GLY A 482 -16.17 4.95 -26.65
C GLY A 482 -16.50 5.31 -25.20
N MET A 483 -15.49 5.57 -24.39
CA MET A 483 -15.64 6.13 -23.05
C MET A 483 -15.87 7.63 -23.22
N SER A 484 -17.07 8.12 -22.93
CA SER A 484 -17.42 9.53 -23.12
C SER A 484 -16.46 10.45 -22.36
N ASP A 485 -15.99 11.51 -23.02
CA ASP A 485 -15.18 12.61 -22.46
C ASP A 485 -15.82 13.34 -21.25
N GLY A 486 -17.06 13.01 -20.87
CA GLY A 486 -17.89 13.69 -19.87
C GLY A 486 -17.42 13.63 -18.41
N GLY A 487 -16.13 13.45 -18.14
CA GLY A 487 -15.57 13.46 -16.78
C GLY A 487 -14.09 13.13 -16.67
N VAL A 488 -13.37 12.96 -17.79
CA VAL A 488 -11.93 12.69 -17.75
C VAL A 488 -11.21 14.00 -17.57
N ASN A 489 -10.46 14.12 -16.48
CA ASN A 489 -9.67 15.31 -16.23
C ASN A 489 -8.67 15.50 -17.40
N PRO A 490 -8.71 16.62 -18.17
CA PRO A 490 -7.74 16.88 -19.23
C PRO A 490 -6.29 16.93 -18.72
N ASP A 491 -6.08 17.01 -17.40
CA ASP A 491 -4.78 16.92 -16.76
C ASP A 491 -4.28 15.47 -16.53
N LEU A 492 -5.04 14.44 -16.90
CA LEU A 492 -4.65 13.04 -16.72
C LEU A 492 -3.61 12.62 -17.76
N ASN A 493 -2.35 12.96 -17.51
CA ASN A 493 -1.20 12.50 -18.27
C ASN A 493 -0.03 12.12 -17.35
N ILE A 494 0.91 11.33 -17.87
CA ILE A 494 2.03 10.82 -17.06
C ILE A 494 2.86 11.98 -16.51
N SER A 495 3.13 13.03 -17.31
CA SER A 495 3.94 14.17 -16.85
C SER A 495 3.31 14.89 -15.65
N ASN A 496 1.99 15.08 -15.64
CA ASN A 496 1.25 15.70 -14.54
C ASN A 496 1.17 14.78 -13.32
N LEU A 497 0.98 13.47 -13.52
CA LEU A 497 1.02 12.48 -12.44
C LEU A 497 2.39 12.47 -11.74
N LEU A 498 3.48 12.57 -12.50
CA LEU A 498 4.84 12.64 -11.95
C LEU A 498 5.09 13.97 -11.22
N LYS A 499 4.67 15.11 -11.78
CA LYS A 499 4.79 16.44 -11.13
C LYS A 499 4.10 16.51 -9.77
N ASN A 500 2.91 15.90 -9.66
CA ASN A 500 2.05 16.05 -8.49
C ASN A 500 2.30 15.01 -7.38
N SER A 501 2.96 13.88 -7.65
CA SER A 501 2.99 12.76 -6.71
C SER A 501 4.22 12.69 -5.80
N LEU A 502 5.44 12.96 -6.30
CA LEU A 502 6.66 12.59 -5.56
C LEU A 502 7.87 13.55 -5.70
N THR A 503 7.92 14.39 -6.75
CA THR A 503 9.14 15.14 -7.09
C THR A 503 9.64 16.05 -5.97
N THR A 504 8.78 16.86 -5.34
CA THR A 504 9.20 17.78 -4.26
C THR A 504 9.80 17.05 -3.06
N THR A 505 9.24 15.88 -2.70
CA THR A 505 9.74 15.08 -1.58
C THR A 505 11.07 14.43 -1.96
N LEU A 506 11.16 13.84 -3.15
CA LEU A 506 12.39 13.20 -3.64
C LEU A 506 13.54 14.19 -3.80
N ASP A 507 13.28 15.39 -4.32
CA ASP A 507 14.30 16.44 -4.47
C ASP A 507 14.85 16.90 -3.11
N ALA A 508 13.97 17.04 -2.12
CA ALA A 508 14.37 17.43 -0.77
C ALA A 508 15.23 16.34 -0.10
N VAL A 509 14.86 15.06 -0.26
CA VAL A 509 15.64 13.92 0.24
C VAL A 509 16.98 13.82 -0.49
N ALA A 510 16.99 13.91 -1.82
CA ALA A 510 18.20 13.83 -2.63
C ALA A 510 19.20 14.92 -2.23
N LYS A 511 18.72 16.14 -2.00
CA LYS A 511 19.54 17.25 -1.52
C LYS A 511 20.18 16.96 -0.17
N GLU A 512 19.42 16.42 0.79
CA GLU A 512 19.91 16.10 2.13
C GLU A 512 20.93 14.95 2.10
N LEU A 513 20.66 13.91 1.31
CA LEU A 513 21.58 12.79 1.07
C LEU A 513 22.77 13.17 0.17
N LYS A 514 22.82 14.40 -0.36
CA LYS A 514 23.83 14.88 -1.33
C LYS A 514 23.94 13.99 -2.56
N VAL A 515 22.78 13.52 -3.02
CA VAL A 515 22.63 12.65 -4.19
C VAL A 515 22.26 13.51 -5.39
N ASP A 516 22.95 13.29 -6.51
CA ASP A 516 22.60 13.87 -7.80
C ASP A 516 22.08 12.78 -8.76
N ARG A 517 20.88 13.01 -9.30
CA ARG A 517 20.17 12.05 -10.17
C ARG A 517 20.91 11.69 -11.46
N TYR A 518 21.86 12.49 -11.94
CA TYR A 518 22.65 12.22 -13.15
C TYR A 518 24.04 11.65 -12.86
N THR A 519 24.42 11.53 -11.59
CA THR A 519 25.71 10.95 -11.20
C THR A 519 25.58 9.50 -10.77
N SER A 520 26.64 8.72 -11.02
CA SER A 520 26.77 7.40 -10.43
C SER A 520 27.10 7.55 -8.94
N ILE A 521 26.42 6.75 -8.11
CA ILE A 521 26.63 6.78 -6.67
C ILE A 521 27.63 5.68 -6.31
N SER A 522 28.76 6.09 -5.75
CA SER A 522 29.81 5.17 -5.26
C SER A 522 29.64 4.77 -3.79
N SER A 523 28.50 5.12 -3.15
CA SER A 523 28.23 4.75 -1.76
C SER A 523 28.21 3.23 -1.60
N ASN A 524 28.92 2.74 -0.58
CA ASN A 524 28.88 1.35 -0.13
C ASN A 524 27.99 1.19 1.12
N ASN A 525 27.19 2.22 1.44
CA ASN A 525 26.26 2.18 2.57
C ASN A 525 25.07 1.30 2.18
N THR A 526 25.20 0.00 2.44
CA THR A 526 24.17 -0.98 2.12
C THR A 526 23.51 -1.53 3.38
N ILE A 527 22.28 -2.00 3.24
CA ILE A 527 21.58 -2.76 4.28
C ILE A 527 21.85 -4.25 4.05
N LYS A 528 22.43 -4.93 5.03
CA LYS A 528 22.85 -6.35 4.90
C LYS A 528 21.67 -7.29 5.13
N VAL A 529 20.73 -7.33 4.19
CA VAL A 529 19.50 -8.13 4.32
C VAL A 529 19.75 -9.64 4.42
N GLN A 530 20.90 -10.12 3.96
CA GLN A 530 21.27 -11.54 4.13
C GLN A 530 21.41 -11.92 5.62
N THR A 531 22.00 -11.05 6.43
CA THR A 531 22.09 -11.27 7.88
C THR A 531 20.71 -11.21 8.54
N LEU A 532 19.78 -10.42 7.99
CA LEU A 532 18.39 -10.37 8.42
C LEU A 532 17.62 -11.64 8.02
N SER A 533 17.89 -12.19 6.83
CA SER A 533 17.37 -13.50 6.40
C SER A 533 17.80 -14.61 7.37
N GLU A 534 19.08 -14.68 7.69
CA GLU A 534 19.64 -15.64 8.65
C GLU A 534 19.01 -15.48 10.04
N LEU A 535 18.78 -14.24 10.48
CA LEU A 535 18.08 -13.96 11.74
C LEU A 535 16.66 -14.55 11.75
N PHE A 536 15.86 -14.31 10.70
CA PHE A 536 14.50 -14.84 10.63
C PHE A 536 14.48 -16.37 10.59
N LYS A 537 15.38 -16.99 9.81
CA LYS A 537 15.54 -18.45 9.80
C LYS A 537 15.92 -18.98 11.18
N LYS A 538 16.85 -18.32 11.87
CA LYS A 538 17.27 -18.70 13.22
C LYS A 538 16.13 -18.59 14.25
N LEU A 539 15.31 -17.55 14.15
CA LEU A 539 14.12 -17.37 14.99
C LEU A 539 13.04 -18.43 14.71
N GLY A 540 12.96 -18.92 13.47
CA GLY A 540 12.03 -19.97 13.04
C GLY A 540 12.52 -21.40 13.29
N GLU A 541 13.79 -21.60 13.68
CA GLU A 541 14.30 -22.94 14.00
C GLU A 541 13.50 -23.59 15.13
N ILE A 542 13.17 -24.88 14.96
CA ILE A 542 12.49 -25.64 16.00
C ILE A 542 13.50 -26.13 17.03
N GLU A 543 13.25 -25.81 18.30
CA GLU A 543 14.03 -26.32 19.42
C GLU A 543 13.14 -27.05 20.44
N ALA A 544 13.71 -28.09 21.03
CA ALA A 544 13.09 -28.84 22.10
C ALA A 544 13.54 -28.30 23.46
N TRP A 545 12.59 -27.99 24.33
CA TRP A 545 12.85 -27.46 25.67
C TRP A 545 11.89 -28.06 26.70
N GLU A 546 12.23 -27.94 27.98
CA GLU A 546 11.45 -28.50 29.08
C GLU A 546 10.94 -27.35 29.96
N ASP A 547 9.63 -27.30 30.22
CA ASP A 547 9.05 -26.27 31.07
C ASP A 547 9.33 -26.51 32.56
N SER A 548 8.93 -25.55 33.40
CA SER A 548 9.11 -25.64 34.85
C SER A 548 8.41 -26.84 35.52
N ASN A 549 7.50 -27.52 34.82
CA ASN A 549 6.78 -28.72 35.29
C ASN A 549 7.36 -30.01 34.73
N GLY A 550 8.46 -29.95 33.99
CA GLY A 550 9.10 -31.11 33.36
C GLY A 550 8.44 -31.55 32.06
N LYS A 551 7.54 -30.75 31.49
CA LYS A 551 6.88 -31.08 30.22
C LYS A 551 7.78 -30.66 29.07
N LYS A 552 8.06 -31.61 28.17
CA LYS A 552 8.78 -31.34 26.92
C LYS A 552 7.87 -30.60 25.95
N ASN A 553 8.37 -29.49 25.43
CA ASN A 553 7.77 -28.69 24.39
C ASN A 553 8.72 -28.63 23.18
N SER A 554 8.17 -28.39 22.00
CA SER A 554 8.91 -28.20 20.76
C SER A 554 8.25 -27.04 20.03
N THR A 555 8.95 -25.91 19.94
CA THR A 555 8.43 -24.65 19.40
C THR A 555 9.54 -23.97 18.60
N THR A 556 9.23 -22.87 17.92
CA THR A 556 10.30 -22.04 17.34
C THR A 556 11.14 -21.39 18.45
N VAL A 557 12.38 -21.00 18.13
CA VAL A 557 13.24 -20.22 19.03
C VAL A 557 12.55 -18.94 19.50
N LEU A 558 11.86 -18.23 18.59
CA LEU A 558 11.10 -17.04 18.95
C LEU A 558 9.96 -17.34 19.92
N GLU A 559 9.18 -18.39 19.65
CA GLU A 559 8.07 -18.77 20.51
C GLU A 559 8.56 -19.17 21.91
N HIS A 560 9.63 -19.97 22.01
CA HIS A 560 10.22 -20.33 23.29
C HIS A 560 10.66 -19.07 24.06
N ALA A 561 11.35 -18.14 23.39
CA ALA A 561 11.82 -16.90 23.99
C ALA A 561 10.66 -16.03 24.52
N LEU A 562 9.51 -16.03 23.83
CA LEU A 562 8.31 -15.27 24.22
C LEU A 562 7.46 -15.97 25.30
N VAL A 563 7.43 -17.31 25.30
CA VAL A 563 6.68 -18.12 26.28
C VAL A 563 7.42 -18.24 27.61
N VAL A 564 8.75 -18.13 27.58
CA VAL A 564 9.61 -18.10 28.77
C VAL A 564 10.38 -16.78 28.85
N PRO A 565 9.71 -15.65 29.16
CA PRO A 565 10.36 -14.33 29.13
C PRO A 565 11.61 -14.24 30.02
N LYS A 566 11.66 -14.99 31.12
CA LYS A 566 12.82 -15.01 32.04
C LYS A 566 14.10 -15.49 31.37
N ASP A 567 13.98 -16.46 30.46
CA ASP A 567 15.12 -17.03 29.75
C ASP A 567 15.23 -16.49 28.32
N MET A 568 14.40 -15.51 27.93
CA MET A 568 14.32 -14.98 26.56
C MET A 568 15.69 -14.71 25.94
N PHE A 569 16.58 -14.01 26.63
CA PHE A 569 17.90 -13.69 26.09
C PHE A 569 18.83 -14.90 26.03
N LEU A 570 18.71 -15.84 26.97
CA LEU A 570 19.44 -17.10 26.93
C LEU A 570 18.98 -17.93 25.73
N THR A 571 17.67 -18.04 25.53
CA THR A 571 17.05 -18.71 24.36
C THR A 571 17.50 -18.06 23.05
N LEU A 572 17.61 -16.74 22.99
CA LEU A 572 18.10 -16.02 21.80
C LEU A 572 19.64 -16.06 21.66
N GLY A 573 20.34 -16.74 22.56
CA GLY A 573 21.77 -17.07 22.49
C GLY A 573 22.73 -16.14 23.24
N LEU A 574 22.32 -15.62 24.40
CA LEU A 574 23.24 -15.01 25.37
C LEU A 574 23.93 -16.10 26.20
N ASP A 575 25.27 -16.16 26.16
CA ASP A 575 26.04 -17.04 27.04
C ASP A 575 26.09 -16.43 28.45
N LYS A 576 25.49 -17.15 29.41
CA LYS A 576 25.40 -16.73 30.81
C LYS A 576 26.76 -16.56 31.50
N LYS A 577 27.80 -17.29 31.08
CA LYS A 577 29.14 -17.27 31.69
C LYS A 577 30.01 -16.19 31.10
N THR A 578 30.07 -16.08 29.78
CA THR A 578 30.92 -15.11 29.10
C THR A 578 30.24 -13.75 28.92
N GLN A 579 28.92 -13.69 29.12
CA GLN A 579 28.10 -12.50 28.91
C GLN A 579 28.21 -11.96 27.48
N SER A 580 28.46 -12.87 26.52
CA SER A 580 28.58 -12.59 25.10
C SER A 580 27.53 -13.34 24.31
N PHE A 581 27.24 -12.90 23.08
CA PHE A 581 26.33 -13.65 22.21
C PHE A 581 27.05 -14.86 21.58
N GLU A 582 26.38 -16.01 21.60
CA GLU A 582 26.84 -17.23 20.96
C GLU A 582 26.93 -17.05 19.44
N ASN A 583 27.90 -17.71 18.82
CA ASN A 583 28.12 -17.60 17.38
C ASN A 583 26.97 -18.28 16.61
N GLY A 584 26.39 -17.60 15.62
CA GLY A 584 25.20 -18.02 14.88
C GLY A 584 23.87 -17.83 15.63
N SER A 585 23.88 -17.20 16.81
CA SER A 585 22.64 -16.96 17.56
C SER A 585 21.81 -15.80 17.00
N ALA A 586 20.51 -15.77 17.34
CA ALA A 586 19.62 -14.68 16.95
C ALA A 586 20.13 -13.31 17.46
N LEU A 587 20.63 -13.22 18.69
CA LEU A 587 21.20 -11.96 19.21
C LEU A 587 22.48 -11.54 18.49
N GLN A 588 23.36 -12.49 18.15
CA GLN A 588 24.57 -12.17 17.40
C GLN A 588 24.27 -11.73 15.96
N LEU A 589 23.31 -12.37 15.30
CA LEU A 589 22.85 -12.00 13.96
C LEU A 589 22.19 -10.63 13.97
N LEU A 590 21.32 -10.36 14.95
CA LEU A 590 20.71 -9.04 15.14
C LEU A 590 21.77 -7.96 15.37
N LYS A 591 22.73 -8.20 16.26
CA LYS A 591 23.86 -7.29 16.49
C LYS A 591 24.57 -7.04 15.17
N SER A 592 25.03 -8.08 14.48
CA SER A 592 25.78 -7.98 13.23
C SER A 592 25.03 -7.20 12.15
N PHE A 593 23.74 -7.48 11.96
CA PHE A 593 22.88 -6.76 11.02
C PHE A 593 22.83 -5.26 11.33
N LEU A 594 22.60 -4.90 12.61
CA LEU A 594 22.57 -3.52 13.07
C LEU A 594 23.93 -2.82 12.88
N GLN A 595 25.05 -3.49 13.17
CA GLN A 595 26.37 -2.89 13.03
C GLN A 595 26.75 -2.68 11.55
N GLN A 596 26.51 -3.69 10.71
CA GLN A 596 26.91 -3.66 9.31
C GLN A 596 26.03 -2.73 8.46
N SER A 597 24.79 -2.50 8.87
CA SER A 597 23.81 -1.69 8.13
C SER A 597 23.63 -0.26 8.68
N LEU A 598 24.41 0.14 9.70
CA LEU A 598 24.22 1.41 10.42
C LEU A 598 24.20 2.64 9.51
N GLU A 599 25.14 2.74 8.57
CA GLU A 599 25.18 3.89 7.64
C GLU A 599 23.98 3.87 6.68
N GLY A 600 23.55 2.70 6.20
CA GLY A 600 22.32 2.57 5.42
C GLY A 600 21.07 2.98 6.22
N PHE A 601 21.02 2.68 7.52
CA PHE A 601 19.94 3.14 8.39
C PHE A 601 19.93 4.65 8.61
N LYS A 602 21.09 5.32 8.66
CA LYS A 602 21.13 6.79 8.74
C LYS A 602 20.57 7.45 7.48
N GLU A 603 20.86 6.87 6.31
CA GLU A 603 20.27 7.33 5.05
C GLU A 603 18.75 7.09 5.03
N LEU A 604 18.28 5.93 5.50
CA LEU A 604 16.87 5.62 5.65
C LEU A 604 16.17 6.59 6.62
N ASP A 605 16.78 6.88 7.77
CA ASP A 605 16.26 7.84 8.74
C ASP A 605 16.10 9.24 8.14
N THR A 606 17.04 9.64 7.29
CA THR A 606 16.97 10.92 6.57
C THR A 606 15.74 10.96 5.66
N LEU A 607 15.51 9.90 4.88
CA LEU A 607 14.32 9.74 4.05
C LEU A 607 13.04 9.81 4.89
N LEU A 608 12.95 9.01 5.97
CA LEU A 608 11.78 8.95 6.85
C LEU A 608 11.53 10.30 7.54
N SER A 609 12.57 11.00 7.97
CA SER A 609 12.47 12.33 8.58
C SER A 609 11.88 13.35 7.61
N MET A 610 12.32 13.34 6.36
CA MET A 610 11.85 14.29 5.35
C MET A 610 10.40 14.02 4.94
N ILE A 611 10.01 12.76 4.78
CA ILE A 611 8.61 12.36 4.56
C ILE A 611 7.76 12.77 5.78
N GLY A 612 8.24 12.47 6.99
CA GLY A 612 7.55 12.79 8.24
C GLY A 612 7.32 14.30 8.44
N LYS A 613 8.33 15.14 8.14
CA LYS A 613 8.22 16.60 8.25
C LYS A 613 7.13 17.18 7.37
N LYS A 614 7.02 16.70 6.11
CA LYS A 614 5.98 17.15 5.18
C LYS A 614 4.58 16.77 5.70
N GLY A 615 4.40 15.50 6.09
CA GLY A 615 3.12 15.03 6.64
C GLY A 615 2.73 15.74 7.94
N ILE A 616 3.68 16.05 8.83
CA ILE A 616 3.40 16.81 10.05
C ILE A 616 2.96 18.25 9.75
N ALA A 617 3.60 18.91 8.78
CA ALA A 617 3.23 20.29 8.42
C ALA A 617 1.80 20.35 7.87
N GLU A 618 1.48 19.50 6.90
CA GLU A 618 0.13 19.38 6.32
C GLU A 618 -0.92 19.04 7.38
N ASN A 619 -0.61 18.07 8.25
CA ASN A 619 -1.48 17.71 9.36
C ASN A 619 -1.68 18.86 10.36
N LYS A 620 -0.65 19.66 10.64
CA LYS A 620 -0.75 20.78 11.57
C LYS A 620 -1.62 21.89 10.99
N GLU A 621 -1.51 22.16 9.69
CA GLU A 621 -2.39 23.12 9.00
C GLU A 621 -3.85 22.67 9.03
N ILE A 622 -4.11 21.40 8.68
CA ILE A 622 -5.46 20.83 8.74
C ILE A 622 -5.98 20.81 10.18
N GLN A 623 -5.15 20.46 11.16
CA GLN A 623 -5.54 20.49 12.57
C GLN A 623 -5.90 21.91 13.03
N GLN A 624 -5.14 22.92 12.61
CA GLN A 624 -5.45 24.32 12.91
C GLN A 624 -6.77 24.75 12.27
N GLU A 625 -7.01 24.40 11.00
CA GLU A 625 -8.30 24.66 10.31
C GLU A 625 -9.46 23.99 11.06
N ILE A 626 -9.28 22.74 11.51
CA ILE A 626 -10.30 22.02 12.29
C ILE A 626 -10.50 22.67 13.65
N ASP A 627 -9.44 22.97 14.39
CA ASP A 627 -9.52 23.57 15.72
C ASP A 627 -10.20 24.94 15.64
N GLU A 628 -9.90 25.77 14.63
CA GLU A 628 -10.55 27.06 14.40
C GLU A 628 -12.06 26.92 14.14
N VAL A 629 -12.46 25.92 13.36
CA VAL A 629 -13.84 25.76 12.87
C VAL A 629 -14.72 24.95 13.84
N VAL A 630 -14.13 24.01 14.61
CA VAL A 630 -14.86 23.11 15.52
C VAL A 630 -14.92 23.64 16.95
N SER A 631 -13.92 24.41 17.41
CA SER A 631 -13.77 24.74 18.84
C SER A 631 -14.73 25.80 19.38
N ASN A 632 -15.63 26.35 18.55
CA ASN A 632 -16.59 27.36 19.01
C ASN A 632 -18.01 26.77 19.14
N PRO A 633 -18.38 26.22 20.31
CA PRO A 633 -19.70 25.63 20.52
C PRO A 633 -20.85 26.65 20.45
N GLU A 634 -20.57 27.95 20.57
CA GLU A 634 -21.60 29.01 20.50
C GLU A 634 -22.16 29.22 19.09
N ASP A 635 -21.40 28.81 18.07
CA ASP A 635 -21.75 28.97 16.65
C ASP A 635 -22.84 27.99 16.20
N TRP A 636 -23.16 26.98 17.01
CA TRP A 636 -24.07 25.90 16.65
C TRP A 636 -25.28 25.82 17.57
N LYS A 637 -26.48 25.95 17.02
CA LYS A 637 -27.73 25.84 17.79
C LYS A 637 -28.76 24.98 17.07
N ILE A 638 -29.39 24.06 17.80
CA ILE A 638 -30.60 23.39 17.33
C ILE A 638 -31.76 24.35 17.59
N VAL A 639 -32.50 24.76 16.55
CA VAL A 639 -33.50 25.84 16.66
C VAL A 639 -34.93 25.34 16.51
N ASP A 640 -35.16 24.32 15.69
CA ASP A 640 -36.47 23.69 15.53
C ASP A 640 -36.32 22.17 15.39
N SER A 641 -37.33 21.43 15.81
CA SER A 641 -37.41 19.99 15.59
C SER A 641 -38.86 19.58 15.34
N GLN A 642 -39.14 19.04 14.16
CA GLN A 642 -40.45 18.51 13.82
C GLN A 642 -40.45 16.99 13.95
N ASN A 643 -41.49 16.47 14.62
CA ASN A 643 -41.67 15.05 14.85
C ASN A 643 -42.96 14.59 14.17
N ASN A 644 -42.85 13.96 13.00
CA ASN A 644 -44.00 13.35 12.35
C ASN A 644 -44.14 11.89 12.81
N LEU A 645 -45.11 11.64 13.70
CA LEU A 645 -45.56 10.33 14.22
C LEU A 645 -44.50 9.52 14.99
N MET A 646 -44.55 9.57 16.32
CA MET A 646 -43.92 8.60 17.22
C MET A 646 -44.99 8.10 18.21
N PHE A 647 -45.49 6.88 18.01
CA PHE A 647 -46.04 6.09 19.12
C PHE A 647 -44.95 5.10 19.51
N ASP A 648 -44.90 4.66 20.77
CA ASP A 648 -43.81 3.84 21.34
C ASP A 648 -43.47 2.57 20.52
N ASN A 649 -44.32 2.17 19.58
CA ASN A 649 -44.15 1.00 18.70
C ASN A 649 -44.18 1.30 17.18
N ILE A 650 -44.31 2.56 16.73
CA ILE A 650 -44.33 2.94 15.30
C ILE A 650 -43.39 4.12 15.08
N ILE A 651 -42.40 3.87 14.23
CA ILE A 651 -41.23 4.68 14.03
C ILE A 651 -41.44 5.60 12.81
N GLY A 652 -41.46 6.92 13.02
CA GLY A 652 -41.59 7.95 11.98
C GLY A 652 -40.27 8.69 11.65
N ASP A 653 -40.37 9.69 10.78
CA ASP A 653 -39.27 10.56 10.37
C ASP A 653 -39.02 11.65 11.44
N ILE A 654 -37.76 12.00 11.66
CA ILE A 654 -37.34 13.11 12.54
C ILE A 654 -36.61 14.16 11.71
N THR A 655 -37.02 15.42 11.86
CA THR A 655 -36.35 16.57 11.23
C THR A 655 -35.85 17.52 12.31
N ILE A 656 -34.60 17.96 12.18
CA ILE A 656 -34.01 19.00 13.02
C ILE A 656 -33.47 20.14 12.14
N ASP A 657 -33.56 21.36 12.65
CA ASP A 657 -32.92 22.53 12.07
C ASP A 657 -31.69 22.91 12.89
N LEU A 658 -30.52 22.85 12.24
CA LEU A 658 -29.24 23.24 12.80
C LEU A 658 -28.86 24.63 12.25
N LYS A 659 -28.79 25.60 13.16
CA LYS A 659 -28.32 26.95 12.88
C LYS A 659 -26.80 27.02 13.09
N HIS A 660 -26.10 27.48 12.07
CA HIS A 660 -24.67 27.81 12.09
C HIS A 660 -24.50 29.32 11.95
N ILE A 661 -23.78 29.95 12.88
CA ILE A 661 -23.58 31.40 12.92
C ILE A 661 -22.08 31.69 12.78
N ILE A 662 -21.67 32.33 11.67
CA ILE A 662 -20.28 32.75 11.46
C ILE A 662 -20.26 34.24 11.12
N GLN A 663 -19.55 35.05 11.90
CA GLN A 663 -19.29 36.48 11.59
C GLN A 663 -20.55 37.24 11.16
N ASP A 664 -21.63 37.13 11.94
CA ASP A 664 -22.95 37.73 11.71
C ASP A 664 -23.76 37.20 10.52
N ASN A 665 -23.24 36.22 9.75
CA ASN A 665 -24.02 35.44 8.79
C ASN A 665 -24.64 34.22 9.46
N GLU A 666 -25.93 34.03 9.22
CA GLU A 666 -26.72 32.92 9.74
C GLU A 666 -27.12 32.02 8.58
N THR A 667 -26.72 30.75 8.66
CA THR A 667 -27.17 29.69 7.75
C THR A 667 -27.96 28.66 8.55
N VAL A 668 -29.13 28.26 8.06
CA VAL A 668 -29.95 27.22 8.67
C VAL A 668 -29.97 25.98 7.78
N TYR A 669 -29.50 24.86 8.34
CA TYR A 669 -29.49 23.56 7.71
C TYR A 669 -30.65 22.73 8.25
N SER A 670 -31.52 22.24 7.37
CA SER A 670 -32.57 21.27 7.70
C SER A 670 -32.05 19.87 7.45
N ILE A 671 -32.18 18.99 8.46
CA ILE A 671 -31.69 17.61 8.41
C ILE A 671 -32.81 16.67 8.76
N THR A 672 -33.15 15.78 7.84
CA THR A 672 -34.16 14.73 8.05
C THR A 672 -33.50 13.37 8.16
N ALA A 673 -33.84 12.64 9.23
CA ALA A 673 -33.45 11.26 9.42
C ALA A 673 -34.66 10.35 9.56
N LYS A 674 -34.51 9.13 9.04
CA LYS A 674 -35.52 8.07 9.12
C LYS A 674 -35.01 6.92 9.94
N ARG A 675 -35.87 6.39 10.82
CA ARG A 675 -35.57 5.16 11.56
C ARG A 675 -36.21 3.95 10.90
N GLU A 676 -35.43 2.92 10.72
CA GLU A 676 -35.87 1.65 10.12
C GLU A 676 -36.36 0.67 11.20
N LYS A 677 -37.15 -0.32 10.78
CA LYS A 677 -37.72 -1.36 11.66
C LYS A 677 -36.68 -2.14 12.46
N SER A 678 -35.42 -2.13 12.00
CA SER A 678 -34.25 -2.75 12.58
C SER A 678 -33.59 -1.93 13.70
N GLY A 679 -34.11 -0.73 14.00
CA GLY A 679 -33.55 0.20 15.00
C GLY A 679 -32.50 1.17 14.45
N TYR A 680 -32.14 1.03 13.16
CA TYR A 680 -31.18 1.88 12.46
C TYR A 680 -31.74 3.27 12.20
N PHE A 681 -30.88 4.28 12.27
CA PHE A 681 -31.16 5.64 11.82
C PHE A 681 -30.25 6.00 10.67
N LYS A 682 -30.84 6.69 9.70
CA LYS A 682 -30.11 7.18 8.54
C LYS A 682 -30.61 8.58 8.20
N ILE A 683 -29.67 9.49 7.97
CA ILE A 683 -29.97 10.79 7.37
C ILE A 683 -30.41 10.54 5.93
N THR A 684 -31.61 11.00 5.58
CA THR A 684 -32.19 10.82 4.25
C THR A 684 -32.14 12.09 3.42
N ASP A 685 -32.20 13.25 4.06
CA ASP A 685 -32.21 14.54 3.37
C ASP A 685 -31.42 15.61 4.16
N PHE A 686 -30.76 16.51 3.43
CA PHE A 686 -29.94 17.58 3.98
C PHE A 686 -29.95 18.79 3.04
N GLU A 687 -30.49 19.93 3.50
CA GLU A 687 -30.64 21.13 2.68
C GLU A 687 -30.42 22.43 3.47
N ILE A 688 -30.10 23.52 2.76
CA ILE A 688 -30.07 24.87 3.32
C ILE A 688 -31.46 25.47 3.14
N VAL A 689 -32.10 25.88 4.25
CA VAL A 689 -33.46 26.43 4.25
C VAL A 689 -33.51 27.93 4.49
N LYS A 690 -32.40 28.53 4.95
CA LYS A 690 -32.26 29.97 5.14
C LYS A 690 -30.82 30.42 5.12
#